data_AF-A0A840WYY9-F1
#
_entry.id   AF-A0A840WYY9-F1
#
_cell.length_a   1.000
_cell.length_b   1.000
_cell.length_c   1.000
_cell.angle_alpha   90.00
_cell.angle_beta   90.00
_cell.angle_gamma   90.00
#
_symmetry.space_group_name_H-M   'P 1'
#
loop_
_entity.id
_entity.type
_entity.pdbx_description
1 polymer ?
#
loop_
_entity_poly.entity_id
_entity_poly.type
_entity_poly.pdbx_seq_one_letter_code
_entity_poly.pdbx_strand_id
1 'polypeptide(L)'
;MKTRRKPGAPRYRPLAVPRLGLLTMRSFLRSPLPTAALAALMLIPLLYSGMYLWSFWDPFDRMENLPVALVNADEGAEVDDEEVNAGDELTETLLDRGDLDWHLVDAQEAAVGLDDGTYYVTLTIPAHFSEAITSPSRDREEPVPALLVANYNDSNSYIVRQLAGSAFKEIREAAATSAISDYLDQIFLGFNEIHSKTEEASEGADQISTGADDAEAGSGELSEGIDSAHEGAGSLSGGIGQLYEGSKTIATGATEASNEVNEKVGALDDLVDEWLPQLEEDIPDIQEKAREAAKVSGAVSEALGELPEEIDVTALTEVDGRLTDYLGDHPELEEEQPELYELLTDLQGAMATALEVSGFVNDNREDIDSAAAEAAALSQKAVSLSEDLPDIVEDAEDAREQIDELAEGLAELAEGTRNLRDGLSGAAEGAGELDTGLGTLSGGAGDLHDGLGQLSSGTDELAEGLADGVEEIPTYSDQGRVTASDMMSEPVRLDSEVDNEVPNYGTGFAPFFVPLSLWVGAMMVFMVLPALSSRALASSAASWRVALSGRIVPLILGWAQVAVMLTVLRLALGLDSQNWLLLIAFLLLTSAAFTATVQYLNVKFNAAGRVVALVLLVLQLTSAGGTYPIETSPAFFQAIGPYLPLHWGVTAMRHLVGGGDMTVVAQAFGVMALWLVVPMLLTWRAVAKKREWTMSTLYPALKI
;
A
#
# COMPACT_ATOMS: atom_id res chain seq x y z
N MET A 1 -44.40 -4.73 -125.10
CA MET A 1 -43.15 -5.51 -124.99
C MET A 1 -42.01 -4.56 -124.61
N LYS A 2 -41.22 -4.92 -123.59
CA LYS A 2 -39.97 -4.27 -123.11
C LYS A 2 -40.10 -3.00 -122.25
N THR A 3 -40.21 -3.23 -120.94
CA THR A 3 -39.80 -2.31 -119.87
C THR A 3 -38.32 -1.94 -120.03
N ARG A 4 -38.02 -0.65 -120.24
CA ARG A 4 -36.65 -0.10 -120.23
C ARG A 4 -36.21 0.14 -118.78
N ARG A 5 -35.30 -0.70 -118.28
CA ARG A 5 -34.56 -0.46 -117.02
C ARG A 5 -33.56 0.70 -117.23
N LYS A 6 -33.54 1.64 -116.29
CA LYS A 6 -32.48 2.66 -116.16
C LYS A 6 -31.10 1.99 -115.97
N PRO A 7 -30.00 2.55 -116.51
CA PRO A 7 -28.66 2.06 -116.23
C PRO A 7 -28.33 2.31 -114.75
N GLY A 8 -27.88 1.24 -114.07
CA GLY A 8 -27.48 1.30 -112.67
C GLY A 8 -26.21 2.12 -112.49
N ALA A 9 -26.17 2.93 -111.42
CA ALA A 9 -24.96 3.56 -110.92
C ALA A 9 -23.91 2.48 -110.56
N PRO A 10 -22.60 2.77 -110.71
CA PRO A 10 -21.56 1.82 -110.33
C PRO A 10 -21.66 1.51 -108.83
N ARG A 11 -21.84 0.22 -108.50
CA ARG A 11 -21.75 -0.28 -107.13
C ARG A 11 -20.28 -0.21 -106.70
N TYR A 12 -19.92 0.79 -105.90
CA TYR A 12 -18.68 0.74 -105.13
C TYR A 12 -18.76 -0.47 -104.19
N ARG A 13 -17.89 -1.46 -104.39
CA ARG A 13 -17.69 -2.55 -103.40
C ARG A 13 -16.91 -1.96 -102.23
N PRO A 14 -17.48 -1.86 -101.01
CA PRO A 14 -16.73 -1.42 -99.84
C PRO A 14 -15.90 -2.58 -99.28
N LEU A 15 -15.01 -3.17 -100.07
CA LEU A 15 -14.23 -4.35 -99.69
C LEU A 15 -12.85 -4.32 -100.37
N ALA A 16 -12.00 -3.36 -99.97
CA ALA A 16 -10.58 -3.40 -100.34
C ALA A 16 -9.62 -2.58 -99.44
N VAL A 17 -10.10 -1.77 -98.50
CA VAL A 17 -9.22 -0.87 -97.72
C VAL A 17 -8.18 -1.63 -96.86
N PRO A 18 -8.53 -2.67 -96.07
CA PRO A 18 -7.53 -3.36 -95.24
C PRO A 18 -6.55 -4.23 -96.05
N ARG A 19 -6.97 -4.76 -97.22
CA ARG A 19 -6.07 -5.53 -98.10
C ARG A 19 -5.01 -4.66 -98.76
N LEU A 20 -5.33 -3.42 -99.12
CA LEU A 20 -4.36 -2.46 -99.65
C LEU A 20 -3.31 -2.09 -98.59
N GLY A 21 -3.72 -1.91 -97.33
CA GLY A 21 -2.78 -1.68 -96.21
C GLY A 21 -1.91 -2.89 -95.85
N LEU A 22 -2.43 -4.12 -95.95
CA LEU A 22 -1.61 -5.33 -95.72
C LEU A 22 -0.56 -5.57 -96.82
N LEU A 23 -0.83 -5.11 -98.06
CA LEU A 23 0.14 -5.19 -99.15
C LEU A 23 1.28 -4.17 -98.99
N THR A 24 1.02 -2.98 -98.45
CA THR A 24 2.07 -2.00 -98.09
C THR A 24 2.91 -2.51 -96.92
N MET A 25 2.31 -3.18 -95.93
CA MET A 25 3.09 -3.82 -94.85
C MET A 25 4.04 -4.91 -95.39
N ARG A 26 3.57 -5.74 -96.32
CA ARG A 26 4.41 -6.75 -97.00
C ARG A 26 5.53 -6.14 -97.85
N SER A 27 5.35 -4.92 -98.39
CA SER A 27 6.43 -4.27 -99.15
C SER A 27 7.56 -3.76 -98.24
N PHE A 28 7.23 -3.29 -97.02
CA PHE A 28 8.24 -2.93 -96.02
C PHE A 28 9.02 -4.15 -95.49
N LEU A 29 8.37 -5.30 -95.35
CA LEU A 29 8.97 -6.55 -94.84
C LEU A 29 9.91 -7.25 -95.84
N ARG A 30 10.00 -6.80 -97.09
CA ARG A 30 10.80 -7.45 -98.15
C ARG A 30 12.26 -7.02 -98.19
N SER A 31 12.61 -5.91 -97.54
CA SER A 31 13.99 -5.42 -97.50
C SER A 31 14.46 -5.28 -96.05
N PRO A 32 15.75 -5.50 -95.78
CA PRO A 32 16.27 -5.55 -94.41
C PRO A 32 16.19 -4.19 -93.71
N LEU A 33 16.35 -3.08 -94.44
CA LEU A 33 16.35 -1.72 -93.87
C LEU A 33 14.96 -1.26 -93.37
N PRO A 34 13.86 -1.34 -94.15
CA PRO A 34 12.54 -0.95 -93.68
C PRO A 34 11.95 -1.93 -92.67
N THR A 35 12.34 -3.22 -92.75
CA THR A 35 11.99 -4.22 -91.71
C THR A 35 12.65 -3.86 -90.38
N ALA A 36 13.95 -3.52 -90.39
CA ALA A 36 14.65 -3.05 -89.19
C ALA A 36 14.04 -1.75 -88.65
N ALA A 37 13.61 -0.83 -89.52
CA ALA A 37 12.93 0.40 -89.11
C ALA A 37 11.57 0.13 -88.44
N LEU A 38 10.77 -0.81 -88.96
CA LEU A 38 9.50 -1.23 -88.34
C LEU A 38 9.73 -1.97 -87.01
N ALA A 39 10.75 -2.84 -86.93
CA ALA A 39 11.12 -3.50 -85.69
C ALA A 39 11.58 -2.49 -84.63
N ALA A 40 12.43 -1.53 -85.00
CA ALA A 40 12.82 -0.43 -84.12
C ALA A 40 11.61 0.40 -83.66
N LEU A 41 10.67 0.71 -84.55
CA LEU A 41 9.45 1.44 -84.21
C LEU A 41 8.57 0.68 -83.19
N MET A 42 8.45 -0.64 -83.31
CA MET A 42 7.73 -1.48 -82.34
C MET A 42 8.48 -1.64 -81.01
N LEU A 43 9.81 -1.62 -81.05
CA LEU A 43 10.65 -1.73 -79.85
C LEU A 43 10.73 -0.42 -79.05
N ILE A 44 10.56 0.76 -79.67
CA ILE A 44 10.66 2.04 -78.96
C ILE A 44 9.66 2.16 -77.79
N PRO A 45 8.35 1.89 -77.96
CA PRO A 45 7.40 1.89 -76.84
C PRO A 45 7.76 0.84 -75.77
N LEU A 46 8.23 -0.34 -76.18
CA LEU A 46 8.65 -1.40 -75.26
C LEU A 46 9.89 -0.97 -74.45
N LEU A 47 10.87 -0.32 -75.08
CA LEU A 47 12.04 0.21 -74.40
C LEU A 47 11.64 1.32 -73.44
N TYR A 48 10.80 2.26 -73.87
CA TYR A 48 10.31 3.34 -73.00
C TYR A 48 9.55 2.81 -71.80
N SER A 49 8.45 2.08 -72.02
CA SER A 49 7.62 1.58 -70.94
C SER A 49 8.31 0.48 -70.13
N GLY A 50 9.02 -0.43 -70.79
CA GLY A 50 9.70 -1.55 -70.13
C GLY A 50 10.89 -1.11 -69.28
N MET A 51 11.77 -0.24 -69.78
CA MET A 51 12.89 0.26 -68.97
C MET A 51 12.40 1.19 -67.85
N TYR A 52 11.41 2.04 -68.13
CA TYR A 52 10.85 2.93 -67.10
C TYR A 52 10.18 2.12 -65.99
N LEU A 53 9.32 1.16 -66.33
CA LEU A 53 8.71 0.27 -65.34
C LEU A 53 9.76 -0.57 -64.63
N TRP A 54 10.79 -1.07 -65.30
CA TRP A 54 11.84 -1.84 -64.64
C TRP A 54 12.62 -0.98 -63.63
N SER A 55 12.87 0.29 -63.94
CA SER A 55 13.57 1.23 -63.08
C SER A 55 12.77 1.64 -61.84
N PHE A 56 11.44 1.67 -61.94
CA PHE A 56 10.54 2.20 -60.90
C PHE A 56 9.43 1.20 -60.54
N TRP A 57 9.70 -0.10 -60.69
CA TRP A 57 8.67 -1.13 -60.47
C TRP A 57 8.22 -1.14 -59.02
N ASP A 58 9.18 -1.07 -58.11
CA ASP A 58 8.96 -0.94 -56.68
C ASP A 58 10.12 -0.17 -56.03
N PRO A 59 10.05 1.17 -56.02
CA PRO A 59 11.08 2.00 -55.38
C PRO A 59 10.94 2.00 -53.85
N PHE A 60 9.78 1.60 -53.30
CA PHE A 60 9.52 1.63 -51.86
C PHE A 60 10.09 0.39 -51.17
N ASP A 61 9.92 -0.80 -51.76
CA ASP A 61 10.56 -2.03 -51.27
C ASP A 61 12.11 -1.93 -51.29
N ARG A 62 12.67 -1.03 -52.10
CA ARG A 62 14.11 -0.83 -52.23
C ARG A 62 14.65 0.30 -51.37
N MET A 63 13.83 0.89 -50.51
CA MET A 63 14.28 1.87 -49.51
C MET A 63 15.31 1.28 -48.56
N GLU A 64 15.33 -0.06 -48.38
CA GLU A 64 16.39 -0.81 -47.69
C GLU A 64 17.80 -0.57 -48.25
N ASN A 65 17.93 0.01 -49.44
CA ASN A 65 19.23 0.36 -50.06
C ASN A 65 19.54 1.86 -49.95
N LEU A 66 18.68 2.66 -49.31
CA LEU A 66 18.86 4.10 -49.15
C LEU A 66 19.74 4.34 -47.92
N PRO A 67 20.98 4.86 -48.08
CA PRO A 67 21.89 5.06 -46.96
C PRO A 67 21.37 6.13 -46.00
N VAL A 68 21.26 5.77 -44.73
CA VAL A 68 20.82 6.64 -43.63
C VAL A 68 21.83 6.52 -42.49
N ALA A 69 22.32 7.67 -42.03
CA ALA A 69 23.19 7.73 -40.86
C ALA A 69 22.36 7.68 -39.58
N LEU A 70 22.74 6.82 -38.66
CA LEU A 70 22.21 6.75 -37.31
C LEU A 70 23.29 7.18 -36.32
N VAL A 71 22.99 8.17 -35.49
CA VAL A 71 23.88 8.66 -34.44
C VAL A 71 23.19 8.40 -33.10
N ASN A 72 23.78 7.54 -32.27
CA ASN A 72 23.33 7.38 -30.89
C ASN A 72 24.26 8.15 -29.95
N ALA A 73 23.74 9.20 -29.32
CA ALA A 73 24.44 9.98 -28.32
C ALA A 73 23.90 9.76 -26.90
N ASP A 74 22.86 8.93 -26.73
CA ASP A 74 22.18 8.64 -25.47
C ASP A 74 23.12 8.07 -24.41
N GLU A 75 22.98 8.53 -23.17
CA GLU A 75 23.83 8.10 -22.04
C GLU A 75 23.14 7.08 -21.11
N GLY A 76 21.88 6.74 -21.37
CA GLY A 76 21.08 5.88 -20.50
C GLY A 76 20.47 6.63 -19.32
N ALA A 77 19.60 5.97 -18.56
CA ALA A 77 18.94 6.52 -17.39
C ALA A 77 18.70 5.47 -16.31
N GLU A 78 18.82 5.84 -15.03
CA GLU A 78 18.59 4.92 -13.91
C GLU A 78 17.20 5.15 -13.28
N VAL A 79 16.35 4.13 -13.23
CA VAL A 79 14.99 4.19 -12.64
C VAL A 79 14.88 3.05 -11.62
N ASP A 80 14.53 3.36 -10.37
CA ASP A 80 14.36 2.35 -9.30
C ASP A 80 15.55 1.37 -9.13
N ASP A 81 16.79 1.90 -9.18
CA ASP A 81 18.05 1.14 -9.15
C ASP A 81 18.27 0.18 -10.37
N GLU A 82 17.45 0.31 -11.43
CA GLU A 82 17.62 -0.39 -12.71
C GLU A 82 18.10 0.56 -13.81
N GLU A 83 19.06 0.10 -14.63
CA GLU A 83 19.62 0.85 -15.75
C GLU A 83 18.76 0.66 -17.02
N VAL A 84 18.23 1.75 -17.56
CA VAL A 84 17.38 1.81 -18.74
C VAL A 84 18.13 2.49 -19.88
N ASN A 85 18.41 1.75 -20.96
CA ASN A 85 19.16 2.21 -22.13
C ASN A 85 18.28 2.22 -23.39
N ALA A 86 17.22 3.03 -23.37
CA ALA A 86 16.23 3.12 -24.45
C ALA A 86 16.83 3.58 -25.79
N GLY A 87 17.88 4.39 -25.78
CA GLY A 87 18.58 4.80 -27.01
C GLY A 87 19.31 3.64 -27.69
N ASP A 88 19.94 2.76 -26.91
CA ASP A 88 20.61 1.55 -27.41
C ASP A 88 19.60 0.53 -27.96
N GLU A 89 18.50 0.31 -27.25
CA GLU A 89 17.41 -0.57 -27.71
C GLU A 89 16.77 -0.08 -29.01
N LEU A 90 16.53 1.23 -29.13
CA LEU A 90 16.05 1.83 -30.36
C LEU A 90 17.08 1.68 -31.49
N THR A 91 18.36 1.86 -31.19
CA THR A 91 19.45 1.69 -32.16
C THR A 91 19.49 0.27 -32.72
N GLU A 92 19.47 -0.74 -31.86
CA GLU A 92 19.45 -2.16 -32.26
C GLU A 92 18.20 -2.48 -33.09
N THR A 93 17.03 -2.00 -32.64
CA THR A 93 15.76 -2.19 -33.35
C THR A 93 15.78 -1.60 -34.76
N LEU A 94 16.34 -0.40 -34.93
CA LEU A 94 16.44 0.23 -36.25
C LEU A 94 17.40 -0.52 -37.18
N LEU A 95 18.55 -0.95 -36.66
CA LEU A 95 19.51 -1.76 -37.42
C LEU A 95 18.92 -3.11 -37.86
N ASP A 96 18.06 -3.72 -37.04
CA ASP A 96 17.42 -5.02 -37.32
C ASP A 96 16.20 -4.94 -38.26
N ARG A 97 15.47 -3.81 -38.28
CA ARG A 97 14.26 -3.65 -39.11
C ARG A 97 14.53 -3.77 -40.62
N GLY A 98 15.70 -3.32 -41.07
CA GLY A 98 16.11 -3.38 -42.48
C GLY A 98 15.19 -2.60 -43.44
N ASP A 99 14.41 -1.64 -42.95
CA ASP A 99 13.54 -0.79 -43.76
C ASP A 99 14.30 0.31 -44.51
N LEU A 100 15.46 0.69 -44.00
CA LEU A 100 16.46 1.60 -44.59
C LEU A 100 17.85 0.96 -44.46
N ASP A 101 18.81 1.44 -45.25
CA ASP A 101 20.22 1.05 -45.10
C ASP A 101 20.84 1.86 -43.96
N TRP A 102 20.65 1.40 -42.72
CA TRP A 102 21.10 2.08 -41.51
C TRP A 102 22.61 1.90 -41.27
N HIS A 103 23.31 3.01 -41.10
CA HIS A 103 24.75 3.03 -40.74
C HIS A 103 24.95 3.74 -39.41
N LEU A 104 25.34 3.00 -38.38
CA LEU A 104 25.75 3.58 -37.11
C LEU A 104 27.11 4.29 -37.28
N VAL A 105 27.10 5.61 -37.14
CA VAL A 105 28.27 6.47 -37.34
C VAL A 105 28.35 7.55 -36.25
N ASP A 106 29.50 8.21 -36.14
CA ASP A 106 29.60 9.36 -35.25
C ASP A 106 28.93 10.62 -35.84
N ALA A 107 28.64 11.60 -34.98
CA ALA A 107 27.96 12.83 -35.37
C ALA A 107 28.69 13.63 -36.46
N GLN A 108 30.03 13.56 -36.51
CA GLN A 108 30.82 14.30 -37.49
C GLN A 108 30.79 13.63 -38.85
N GLU A 109 30.90 12.30 -38.89
CA GLU A 109 30.72 11.50 -40.10
C GLU A 109 29.30 11.65 -40.67
N ALA A 110 28.27 11.62 -39.81
CA ALA A 110 26.89 11.83 -40.23
C ALA A 110 26.69 13.20 -40.89
N ALA A 111 27.21 14.27 -40.29
CA ALA A 111 27.09 15.63 -40.83
C ALA A 111 27.82 15.80 -42.17
N VAL A 112 29.04 15.27 -42.31
CA VAL A 112 29.79 15.32 -43.57
C VAL A 112 29.11 14.46 -44.64
N GLY A 113 28.67 13.26 -44.28
CA GLY A 113 27.98 12.36 -45.21
C GLY A 113 26.61 12.86 -45.65
N LEU A 114 25.92 13.65 -44.82
CA LEU A 114 24.69 14.34 -45.21
C LEU A 114 24.95 15.51 -46.17
N ASP A 115 26.07 16.23 -46.02
CA ASP A 115 26.43 17.34 -46.92
C ASP A 115 26.88 16.84 -48.29
N ASP A 116 27.74 15.81 -48.35
CA ASP A 116 28.29 15.28 -49.60
C ASP A 116 27.38 14.27 -50.33
N GLY A 117 26.30 13.84 -49.68
CA GLY A 117 25.30 12.93 -50.23
C GLY A 117 25.65 11.45 -50.10
N THR A 118 26.63 11.09 -49.27
CA THR A 118 26.88 9.71 -48.83
C THR A 118 25.67 9.15 -48.06
N TYR A 119 25.07 9.98 -47.19
CA TYR A 119 23.82 9.70 -46.50
C TYR A 119 22.73 10.68 -46.96
N TYR A 120 21.53 10.17 -47.21
CA TYR A 120 20.43 11.05 -47.60
C TYR A 120 19.71 11.68 -46.42
N VAL A 121 19.81 11.04 -45.25
CA VAL A 121 19.15 11.44 -44.00
C VAL A 121 20.04 11.05 -42.84
N THR A 122 20.03 11.85 -41.78
CA THR A 122 20.62 11.48 -40.49
C THR A 122 19.53 11.44 -39.44
N LEU A 123 19.47 10.37 -38.64
CA LEU A 123 18.67 10.31 -37.42
C LEU A 123 19.60 10.33 -36.21
N THR A 124 19.40 11.26 -35.29
CA THR A 124 20.18 11.40 -34.06
C THR A 124 19.29 11.14 -32.86
N ILE A 125 19.73 10.22 -32.00
CA ILE A 125 19.20 9.98 -30.66
C ILE A 125 20.04 10.84 -29.69
N PRO A 126 19.48 11.90 -29.10
CA PRO A 126 20.22 12.82 -28.22
C PRO A 126 20.65 12.19 -26.89
N ALA A 127 21.57 12.85 -26.18
CA ALA A 127 22.15 12.35 -24.92
C ALA A 127 21.17 12.07 -23.78
N HIS A 128 20.06 12.80 -23.73
CA HIS A 128 19.05 12.70 -22.66
C HIS A 128 17.80 11.94 -23.13
N PHE A 129 17.92 11.05 -24.13
CA PHE A 129 16.76 10.36 -24.69
C PHE A 129 16.15 9.38 -23.68
N SER A 130 16.96 8.52 -23.07
CA SER A 130 16.53 7.59 -22.03
C SER A 130 16.03 8.31 -20.78
N GLU A 131 16.64 9.44 -20.43
CA GLU A 131 16.19 10.28 -19.30
C GLU A 131 14.81 10.89 -19.57
N ALA A 132 14.58 11.40 -20.79
CA ALA A 132 13.30 11.99 -21.18
C ALA A 132 12.18 10.93 -21.27
N ILE A 133 12.45 9.78 -21.88
CA ILE A 133 11.42 8.74 -22.05
C ILE A 133 11.01 8.10 -20.72
N THR A 134 11.92 8.05 -19.74
CA THR A 134 11.65 7.56 -18.37
C THR A 134 11.25 8.65 -17.39
N SER A 135 11.24 9.93 -17.81
CA SER A 135 10.85 11.06 -16.94
C SER A 135 9.52 10.88 -16.21
N PRO A 136 8.48 10.21 -16.76
CA PRO A 136 7.24 10.00 -16.03
C PRO A 136 7.34 9.03 -14.84
N SER A 137 8.36 8.18 -14.83
CA SER A 137 8.64 7.16 -13.81
C SER A 137 9.59 7.65 -12.71
N ARG A 138 10.05 8.90 -12.78
CA ARG A 138 11.01 9.49 -11.82
C ARG A 138 10.30 10.40 -10.83
N ASP A 139 10.80 10.42 -9.59
CA ASP A 139 10.33 11.27 -8.47
C ASP A 139 10.47 12.80 -8.67
N ARG A 140 10.75 13.28 -9.89
CA ARG A 140 10.95 14.71 -10.19
C ARG A 140 10.18 15.18 -11.41
N GLU A 141 9.43 16.27 -11.18
CA GLU A 141 9.13 17.41 -12.05
C GLU A 141 8.75 17.14 -13.51
N GLU A 142 7.53 17.55 -13.87
CA GLU A 142 6.99 17.74 -15.22
C GLU A 142 7.55 16.83 -16.34
N PRO A 143 6.80 15.81 -16.79
CA PRO A 143 7.32 14.85 -17.76
C PRO A 143 7.76 15.54 -19.07
N VAL A 144 8.93 15.17 -19.58
CA VAL A 144 9.60 15.79 -20.74
C VAL A 144 9.66 14.83 -21.93
N PRO A 145 9.23 15.24 -23.15
CA PRO A 145 9.18 14.34 -24.29
C PRO A 145 10.57 13.99 -24.81
N ALA A 146 10.74 12.73 -25.19
CA ALA A 146 11.97 12.26 -25.82
C ALA A 146 12.04 12.80 -27.25
N LEU A 147 13.10 13.54 -27.56
CA LEU A 147 13.31 14.12 -28.89
C LEU A 147 14.19 13.20 -29.73
N LEU A 148 13.78 12.94 -30.96
CA LEU A 148 14.62 12.41 -32.03
C LEU A 148 14.88 13.54 -33.02
N VAL A 149 16.09 13.65 -33.54
CA VAL A 149 16.45 14.71 -34.50
C VAL A 149 16.71 14.10 -35.86
N ALA A 150 15.90 14.45 -36.87
CA ALA A 150 16.10 14.05 -38.25
C ALA A 150 16.63 15.22 -39.08
N ASN A 151 17.83 15.07 -39.64
CA ASN A 151 18.45 16.05 -40.52
C ASN A 151 18.32 15.59 -41.98
N TYR A 152 17.90 16.50 -42.85
CA TYR A 152 17.72 16.27 -44.28
C TYR A 152 18.53 17.28 -45.09
N ASN A 153 18.92 16.92 -46.31
CA ASN A 153 19.53 17.87 -47.25
C ASN A 153 18.82 17.82 -48.62
N ASP A 154 18.02 18.84 -48.91
CA ASP A 154 17.20 18.89 -50.12
C ASP A 154 18.04 19.00 -51.42
N SER A 155 19.33 19.38 -51.29
CA SER A 155 20.26 19.41 -52.42
C SER A 155 20.67 18.01 -52.90
N ASN A 156 20.59 16.99 -52.03
CA ASN A 156 20.80 15.59 -52.38
C ASN A 156 19.53 15.00 -52.98
N SER A 157 18.38 15.14 -52.30
CA SER A 157 17.08 14.79 -52.86
C SER A 157 15.88 15.28 -52.01
N TYR A 158 15.13 16.25 -52.53
CA TYR A 158 13.83 16.66 -51.98
C TYR A 158 12.84 15.51 -51.77
N ILE A 159 12.89 14.49 -52.64
CA ILE A 159 11.97 13.35 -52.58
C ILE A 159 12.26 12.49 -51.36
N VAL A 160 13.53 12.40 -50.95
CA VAL A 160 13.89 11.63 -49.76
C VAL A 160 13.30 12.28 -48.53
N ARG A 161 13.36 13.61 -48.36
CA ARG A 161 12.70 14.29 -47.23
C ARG A 161 11.22 13.89 -47.10
N GLN A 162 10.49 13.83 -48.21
CA GLN A 162 9.09 13.44 -48.21
C GLN A 162 8.87 11.94 -47.90
N LEU A 163 9.74 11.07 -48.42
CA LEU A 163 9.65 9.62 -48.25
C LEU A 163 10.10 9.19 -46.85
N ALA A 164 11.31 9.57 -46.45
CA ALA A 164 11.88 9.27 -45.15
C ALA A 164 11.10 9.94 -44.01
N GLY A 165 10.55 11.15 -44.20
CA GLY A 165 9.67 11.76 -43.21
C GLY A 165 8.41 10.92 -42.91
N SER A 166 7.91 10.14 -43.88
CA SER A 166 6.80 9.21 -43.65
C SER A 166 7.26 7.96 -42.89
N ALA A 167 8.44 7.43 -43.21
CA ALA A 167 9.03 6.28 -42.52
C ALA A 167 9.39 6.59 -41.06
N PHE A 168 9.99 7.76 -40.81
CA PHE A 168 10.33 8.20 -39.45
C PHE A 168 9.10 8.54 -38.61
N LYS A 169 8.00 8.97 -39.24
CA LYS A 169 6.72 9.11 -38.54
C LYS A 169 6.21 7.76 -38.05
N GLU A 170 6.32 6.70 -38.84
CA GLU A 170 5.92 5.34 -38.46
C GLU A 170 6.83 4.78 -37.35
N ILE A 171 8.15 5.02 -37.43
CA ILE A 171 9.11 4.68 -36.36
C ILE A 171 8.77 5.41 -35.07
N ARG A 172 8.48 6.71 -35.13
CA ARG A 172 8.04 7.52 -33.98
C ARG A 172 6.74 6.97 -33.38
N GLU A 173 5.76 6.61 -34.19
CA GLU A 173 4.48 6.05 -33.72
C GLU A 173 4.66 4.69 -33.03
N ALA A 174 5.58 3.85 -33.53
CA ALA A 174 5.92 2.58 -32.91
C ALA A 174 6.63 2.78 -31.55
N ALA A 175 7.64 3.66 -31.50
CA ALA A 175 8.34 4.00 -30.26
C ALA A 175 7.40 4.63 -29.22
N ALA A 176 6.48 5.50 -29.67
CA ALA A 176 5.47 6.11 -28.80
C ALA A 176 4.49 5.09 -28.22
N THR A 177 4.09 4.08 -28.99
CA THR A 177 3.17 3.04 -28.50
C THR A 177 3.80 2.21 -27.38
N SER A 178 5.09 1.89 -27.49
CA SER A 178 5.83 1.19 -26.42
C SER A 178 5.89 2.04 -25.16
N ALA A 179 6.32 3.30 -25.29
CA ALA A 179 6.46 4.22 -24.16
C ALA A 179 5.14 4.49 -23.42
N ILE A 180 4.01 4.59 -24.13
CA ILE A 180 2.68 4.76 -23.51
C ILE A 180 2.28 3.52 -22.70
N SER A 181 2.59 2.32 -23.20
CA SER A 181 2.26 1.07 -22.50
C SER A 181 2.97 0.99 -21.16
N ASP A 182 4.28 1.23 -21.16
CA ASP A 182 5.12 1.15 -19.96
C ASP A 182 4.69 2.19 -18.91
N TYR A 183 4.39 3.42 -19.35
CA TYR A 183 3.92 4.47 -18.45
C TYR A 183 2.54 4.16 -17.85
N LEU A 184 1.59 3.66 -18.65
CA LEU A 184 0.27 3.29 -18.14
C LEU A 184 0.36 2.12 -17.16
N ASP A 185 1.18 1.12 -17.43
CA ASP A 185 1.38 -0.01 -16.52
C ASP A 185 1.93 0.46 -15.17
N GLN A 186 2.88 1.38 -15.15
CA GLN A 186 3.46 1.92 -13.91
C GLN A 186 2.44 2.75 -13.11
N ILE A 187 1.61 3.55 -13.79
CA ILE A 187 0.48 4.25 -13.15
C ILE A 187 -0.51 3.26 -12.53
N PHE A 188 -0.90 2.21 -13.25
CA PHE A 188 -1.87 1.24 -12.76
C PHE A 188 -1.31 0.40 -11.61
N LEU A 189 -0.01 0.08 -11.62
CA LEU A 189 0.67 -0.55 -10.50
C LEU A 189 0.67 0.36 -9.27
N GLY A 190 1.04 1.64 -9.43
CA GLY A 190 1.01 2.62 -8.33
C GLY A 190 -0.39 2.79 -7.72
N PHE A 191 -1.44 2.89 -8.54
CA PHE A 191 -2.81 2.98 -8.04
C PHE A 191 -3.28 1.71 -7.33
N ASN A 192 -2.93 0.53 -7.84
CA ASN A 192 -3.30 -0.73 -7.19
C ASN A 192 -2.58 -0.92 -5.86
N GLU A 193 -1.32 -0.50 -5.76
CA GLU A 193 -0.55 -0.61 -4.53
C GLU A 193 -1.08 0.35 -3.45
N ILE A 194 -1.40 1.60 -3.82
CA ILE A 194 -2.06 2.55 -2.91
C ILE A 194 -3.42 2.02 -2.46
N HIS A 195 -4.27 1.54 -3.38
CA HIS A 195 -5.57 0.96 -3.00
C HIS A 195 -5.40 -0.20 -2.03
N SER A 196 -4.50 -1.14 -2.32
CA SER A 196 -4.26 -2.31 -1.47
C SER A 196 -3.75 -1.91 -0.08
N LYS A 197 -2.85 -0.93 0.01
CA LYS A 197 -2.29 -0.47 1.29
C LYS A 197 -3.30 0.31 2.12
N THR A 198 -4.16 1.11 1.48
CA THR A 198 -5.24 1.82 2.16
C THR A 198 -6.34 0.86 2.63
N GLU A 199 -6.66 -0.18 1.85
CA GLU A 199 -7.60 -1.23 2.24
C GLU A 199 -7.07 -2.04 3.45
N GLU A 200 -5.81 -2.49 3.41
CA GLU A 200 -5.16 -3.17 4.54
C GLU A 200 -5.16 -2.30 5.81
N ALA A 201 -4.90 -0.99 5.68
CA ALA A 201 -4.87 -0.07 6.81
C ALA A 201 -6.27 0.19 7.37
N SER A 202 -7.30 0.33 6.52
CA SER A 202 -8.69 0.48 6.94
C SER A 202 -9.18 -0.76 7.69
N GLU A 203 -8.91 -1.97 7.17
CA GLU A 203 -9.28 -3.22 7.85
C GLU A 203 -8.54 -3.36 9.20
N GLY A 204 -7.27 -2.95 9.27
CA GLY A 204 -6.51 -2.92 10.52
C GLY A 204 -7.09 -1.96 11.55
N ALA A 205 -7.51 -0.76 11.14
CA ALA A 205 -8.14 0.23 12.02
C ALA A 205 -9.49 -0.27 12.56
N ASP A 206 -10.34 -0.87 11.71
CA ASP A 206 -11.63 -1.45 12.11
C ASP A 206 -11.46 -2.57 13.15
N GLN A 207 -10.43 -3.41 13.00
CA GLN A 207 -10.12 -4.46 13.97
C GLN A 207 -9.68 -3.90 15.32
N ILE A 208 -8.85 -2.84 15.33
CA ILE A 208 -8.41 -2.20 16.57
C ILE A 208 -9.58 -1.51 17.27
N SER A 209 -10.43 -0.78 16.52
CA SER A 209 -11.63 -0.14 17.07
C SER A 209 -12.57 -1.17 17.71
N THR A 210 -12.89 -2.25 16.99
CA THR A 210 -13.77 -3.31 17.54
C THR A 210 -13.16 -3.97 18.79
N GLY A 211 -11.86 -4.25 18.77
CA GLY A 211 -11.16 -4.84 19.92
C GLY A 211 -11.05 -3.90 21.12
N ALA A 212 -10.93 -2.59 20.89
CA ALA A 212 -10.93 -1.59 21.94
C ALA A 212 -12.32 -1.46 22.60
N ASP A 213 -13.40 -1.45 21.81
CA ASP A 213 -14.77 -1.42 22.31
C ASP A 213 -15.09 -2.65 23.18
N ASP A 214 -14.70 -3.85 22.73
CA ASP A 214 -14.87 -5.10 23.49
C ASP A 214 -14.09 -5.07 24.81
N ALA A 215 -12.86 -4.56 24.77
CA ALA A 215 -12.02 -4.44 25.97
C ALA A 215 -12.55 -3.37 26.93
N GLU A 216 -13.10 -2.26 26.43
CA GLU A 216 -13.72 -1.22 27.25
C GLU A 216 -14.93 -1.78 27.99
N ALA A 217 -15.82 -2.49 27.27
CA ALA A 217 -16.98 -3.17 27.86
C ALA A 217 -16.55 -4.17 28.94
N GLY A 218 -15.55 -5.00 28.67
CA GLY A 218 -15.00 -5.95 29.64
C GLY A 218 -14.34 -5.28 30.86
N SER A 219 -13.69 -4.13 30.68
CA SER A 219 -13.12 -3.34 31.78
C SER A 219 -14.23 -2.75 32.68
N GLY A 220 -15.35 -2.35 32.10
CA GLY A 220 -16.53 -1.88 32.81
C GLY A 220 -17.13 -2.99 33.69
N GLU A 221 -17.35 -4.18 33.12
CA GLU A 221 -17.84 -5.36 33.87
C GLU A 221 -16.88 -5.75 35.00
N LEU A 222 -15.56 -5.67 34.77
CA LEU A 222 -14.56 -5.92 35.80
C LEU A 222 -14.66 -4.91 36.95
N SER A 223 -14.81 -3.62 36.63
CA SER A 223 -14.98 -2.57 37.65
C SER A 223 -16.21 -2.81 38.51
N GLU A 224 -17.36 -3.10 37.89
CA GLU A 224 -18.61 -3.41 38.61
C GLU A 224 -18.47 -4.65 39.51
N GLY A 225 -17.76 -5.67 39.03
CA GLY A 225 -17.46 -6.87 39.81
C GLY A 225 -16.54 -6.59 41.01
N ILE A 226 -15.55 -5.72 40.86
CA ILE A 226 -14.66 -5.30 41.95
C ILE A 226 -15.42 -4.49 43.00
N ASP A 227 -16.27 -3.56 42.59
CA ASP A 227 -17.10 -2.76 43.50
C ASP A 227 -18.02 -3.67 44.33
N SER A 228 -18.67 -4.64 43.68
CA SER A 228 -19.50 -5.65 44.35
C SER A 228 -18.70 -6.49 45.35
N ALA A 229 -17.47 -6.87 44.99
CA ALA A 229 -16.58 -7.60 45.88
C ALA A 229 -16.12 -6.75 47.08
N HIS A 230 -15.88 -5.45 46.86
CA HIS A 230 -15.51 -4.50 47.90
C HIS A 230 -16.65 -4.29 48.90
N GLU A 231 -17.89 -4.14 48.43
CA GLU A 231 -19.07 -4.11 49.30
C GLU A 231 -19.23 -5.40 50.12
N GLY A 232 -18.98 -6.56 49.50
CA GLY A 232 -18.97 -7.86 50.16
C GLY A 232 -17.89 -7.98 51.24
N ALA A 233 -16.67 -7.53 50.95
CA ALA A 233 -15.54 -7.50 51.89
C ALA A 233 -15.83 -6.56 53.08
N GLY A 234 -16.40 -5.39 52.83
CA GLY A 234 -16.85 -4.46 53.87
C GLY A 234 -17.92 -5.09 54.78
N SER A 235 -18.87 -5.81 54.20
CA SER A 235 -19.90 -6.54 54.95
C SER A 235 -19.32 -7.67 55.80
N LEU A 236 -18.35 -8.42 55.27
CA LEU A 236 -17.62 -9.46 56.00
C LEU A 236 -16.83 -8.87 57.18
N SER A 237 -16.07 -7.80 56.94
CA SER A 237 -15.33 -7.08 57.98
C SER A 237 -16.26 -6.59 59.10
N GLY A 238 -17.40 -5.98 58.72
CA GLY A 238 -18.44 -5.58 59.67
C GLY A 238 -19.00 -6.75 60.50
N GLY A 239 -19.26 -7.90 59.86
CA GLY A 239 -19.73 -9.11 60.54
C GLY A 239 -18.69 -9.72 61.50
N ILE A 240 -17.41 -9.75 61.10
CA ILE A 240 -16.30 -10.19 61.96
C ILE A 240 -16.18 -9.26 63.18
N GLY A 241 -16.31 -7.94 62.99
CA GLY A 241 -16.32 -6.97 64.08
C GLY A 241 -17.45 -7.22 65.09
N GLN A 242 -18.66 -7.52 64.62
CA GLN A 242 -19.79 -7.88 65.49
C GLN A 242 -19.53 -9.17 66.26
N LEU A 243 -19.00 -10.21 65.61
CA LEU A 243 -18.63 -11.47 66.27
C LEU A 243 -17.53 -11.25 67.32
N TYR A 244 -16.55 -10.39 67.03
CA TYR A 244 -15.47 -10.07 67.95
C TYR A 244 -15.99 -9.37 69.21
N GLU A 245 -16.89 -8.40 69.07
CA GLU A 245 -17.55 -7.76 70.24
C GLU A 245 -18.45 -8.74 71.01
N GLY A 246 -19.19 -9.61 70.31
CA GLY A 246 -19.97 -10.67 70.94
C GLY A 246 -19.11 -11.62 71.77
N SER A 247 -17.98 -12.06 71.22
CA SER A 247 -17.02 -12.92 71.94
C SER A 247 -16.40 -12.22 73.15
N LYS A 248 -16.22 -10.89 73.11
CA LYS A 248 -15.77 -10.10 74.27
C LYS A 248 -16.79 -10.16 75.40
N THR A 249 -18.06 -10.05 75.04
CA THR A 249 -19.17 -10.08 76.00
C THR A 249 -19.27 -11.46 76.66
N ILE A 250 -19.15 -12.53 75.87
CA ILE A 250 -19.11 -13.92 76.37
C ILE A 250 -17.90 -14.13 77.29
N ALA A 251 -16.71 -13.68 76.90
CA ALA A 251 -15.50 -13.84 77.71
C ALA A 251 -15.62 -13.13 79.07
N THR A 252 -16.16 -11.91 79.08
CA THR A 252 -16.41 -11.16 80.32
C THR A 252 -17.44 -11.90 81.19
N GLY A 253 -18.58 -12.31 80.61
CA GLY A 253 -19.62 -13.02 81.36
C GLY A 253 -19.15 -14.38 81.90
N ALA A 254 -18.35 -15.13 81.15
CA ALA A 254 -17.75 -16.39 81.61
C ALA A 254 -16.76 -16.16 82.76
N THR A 255 -15.98 -15.06 82.71
CA THR A 255 -15.06 -14.69 83.79
C THR A 255 -15.80 -14.27 85.05
N GLU A 256 -16.87 -13.46 84.91
CA GLU A 256 -17.72 -13.06 86.03
C GLU A 256 -18.40 -14.26 86.68
N ALA A 257 -18.99 -15.16 85.87
CA ALA A 257 -19.60 -16.40 86.36
C ALA A 257 -18.57 -17.31 87.03
N SER A 258 -17.37 -17.46 86.47
CA SER A 258 -16.30 -18.27 87.07
C SER A 258 -15.87 -17.72 88.45
N ASN A 259 -15.78 -16.39 88.59
CA ASN A 259 -15.47 -15.77 89.87
C ASN A 259 -16.57 -16.00 90.92
N GLU A 260 -17.85 -15.88 90.52
CA GLU A 260 -18.98 -16.13 91.41
C GLU A 260 -19.07 -17.61 91.83
N VAL A 261 -18.86 -18.53 90.89
CA VAL A 261 -18.79 -19.97 91.17
C VAL A 261 -17.66 -20.29 92.13
N ASN A 262 -16.44 -19.77 91.91
CA ASN A 262 -15.31 -19.96 92.83
C ASN A 262 -15.58 -19.43 94.24
N GLU A 263 -16.32 -18.33 94.38
CA GLU A 263 -16.75 -17.82 95.69
C GLU A 263 -17.73 -18.79 96.38
N LYS A 264 -18.64 -19.41 95.63
CA LYS A 264 -19.57 -20.44 96.15
C LYS A 264 -18.87 -21.74 96.49
N VAL A 265 -17.88 -22.18 95.69
CA VAL A 265 -17.01 -23.32 96.02
C VAL A 265 -16.37 -23.09 97.38
N GLY A 266 -15.76 -21.93 97.61
CA GLY A 266 -15.12 -21.62 98.90
C GLY A 266 -16.09 -21.67 100.08
N ALA A 267 -17.31 -21.14 99.92
CA ALA A 267 -18.32 -21.20 100.98
C ALA A 267 -18.86 -22.62 101.24
N LEU A 268 -18.91 -23.47 100.21
CA LEU A 268 -19.33 -24.86 100.32
C LEU A 268 -18.22 -25.75 100.90
N ASP A 269 -16.97 -25.52 100.51
CA ASP A 269 -15.79 -26.13 101.12
C ASP A 269 -15.75 -25.83 102.63
N ASP A 270 -15.98 -24.58 103.05
CA ASP A 270 -16.07 -24.22 104.47
C ASP A 270 -17.21 -25.01 105.19
N LEU A 271 -18.38 -25.18 104.54
CA LEU A 271 -19.50 -25.94 105.11
C LEU A 271 -19.16 -27.43 105.28
N VAL A 272 -18.58 -28.05 104.25
CA VAL A 272 -18.29 -29.49 104.19
C VAL A 272 -17.06 -29.85 105.04
N ASP A 273 -15.99 -29.06 104.98
CA ASP A 273 -14.71 -29.41 105.60
C ASP A 273 -14.60 -28.91 107.05
N GLU A 274 -15.31 -27.84 107.44
CA GLU A 274 -15.24 -27.26 108.80
C GLU A 274 -16.50 -27.54 109.64
N TRP A 275 -17.68 -27.22 109.12
CA TRP A 275 -18.92 -27.20 109.92
C TRP A 275 -19.58 -28.57 110.06
N LEU A 276 -19.70 -29.34 108.97
CA LEU A 276 -20.32 -30.66 109.00
C LEU A 276 -19.64 -31.64 109.97
N PRO A 277 -18.30 -31.77 109.98
CA PRO A 277 -17.61 -32.69 110.89
C PRO A 277 -17.78 -32.31 112.37
N GLN A 278 -17.81 -31.01 112.67
CA GLN A 278 -18.10 -30.51 114.03
C GLN A 278 -19.53 -30.86 114.45
N LEU A 279 -20.50 -30.71 113.53
CA LEU A 279 -21.89 -31.03 113.80
C LEU A 279 -22.11 -32.54 114.04
N GLU A 280 -21.45 -33.39 113.26
CA GLU A 280 -21.47 -34.85 113.44
C GLU A 280 -20.87 -35.28 114.78
N GLU A 281 -19.80 -34.61 115.24
CA GLU A 281 -19.16 -34.86 116.54
C GLU A 281 -20.03 -34.42 117.73
N ASP A 282 -20.69 -33.26 117.63
CA ASP A 282 -21.43 -32.64 118.75
C ASP A 282 -22.86 -33.18 118.95
N ILE A 283 -23.51 -33.70 117.90
CA ILE A 283 -24.90 -34.19 117.96
C ILE A 283 -25.11 -35.29 119.02
N PRO A 284 -24.26 -36.33 119.14
CA PRO A 284 -24.39 -37.35 120.18
C PRO A 284 -24.37 -36.76 121.60
N ASP A 285 -23.48 -35.80 121.85
CA ASP A 285 -23.33 -35.09 123.13
C ASP A 285 -24.57 -34.25 123.45
N ILE A 286 -25.15 -33.58 122.45
CA ILE A 286 -26.39 -32.80 122.58
C ILE A 286 -27.57 -33.73 122.89
N GLN A 287 -27.67 -34.87 122.21
CA GLN A 287 -28.71 -35.87 122.47
C GLN A 287 -28.59 -36.48 123.88
N GLU A 288 -27.38 -36.76 124.34
CA GLU A 288 -27.14 -37.31 125.69
C GLU A 288 -27.56 -36.30 126.76
N LYS A 289 -27.08 -35.06 126.68
CA LYS A 289 -27.42 -33.99 127.63
C LYS A 289 -28.91 -33.67 127.65
N ALA A 290 -29.58 -33.66 126.49
CA ALA A 290 -31.03 -33.45 126.42
C ALA A 290 -31.82 -34.60 127.06
N ARG A 291 -31.39 -35.86 126.85
CA ARG A 291 -31.99 -37.05 127.50
C ARG A 291 -31.80 -37.02 129.01
N GLU A 292 -30.64 -36.64 129.51
CA GLU A 292 -30.39 -36.49 130.96
C GLU A 292 -31.28 -35.41 131.57
N ALA A 293 -31.37 -34.24 130.94
CA ALA A 293 -32.22 -33.13 131.40
C ALA A 293 -33.72 -33.54 131.44
N ALA A 294 -34.22 -34.20 130.39
CA ALA A 294 -35.59 -34.70 130.35
C ALA A 294 -35.87 -35.75 131.44
N LYS A 295 -34.89 -36.59 131.76
CA LYS A 295 -35.01 -37.64 132.79
C LYS A 295 -35.06 -37.07 134.21
N VAL A 296 -34.21 -36.09 134.50
CA VAL A 296 -34.19 -35.39 135.80
C VAL A 296 -35.48 -34.60 135.99
N SER A 297 -35.90 -33.84 134.98
CA SER A 297 -37.12 -33.04 135.04
C SER A 297 -38.38 -33.91 135.17
N GLY A 298 -38.47 -35.02 134.44
CA GLY A 298 -39.57 -35.98 134.56
C GLY A 298 -39.69 -36.60 135.95
N ALA A 299 -38.56 -36.95 136.58
CA ALA A 299 -38.55 -37.49 137.94
C ALA A 299 -39.00 -36.48 139.00
N VAL A 300 -38.68 -35.19 138.82
CA VAL A 300 -39.13 -34.12 139.73
C VAL A 300 -40.62 -33.82 139.56
N SER A 301 -41.12 -33.79 138.32
CA SER A 301 -42.55 -33.59 138.04
C SER A 301 -43.41 -34.74 138.60
N GLU A 302 -42.94 -35.99 138.49
CA GLU A 302 -43.64 -37.16 139.05
C GLU A 302 -43.70 -37.14 140.60
N ALA A 303 -42.61 -36.75 141.26
CA ALA A 303 -42.58 -36.59 142.72
C ALA A 303 -43.48 -35.44 143.21
N LEU A 304 -43.65 -34.37 142.43
CA LEU A 304 -44.55 -33.25 142.75
C LEU A 304 -46.03 -33.59 142.50
N GLY A 305 -46.33 -34.60 141.69
CA GLY A 305 -47.69 -35.09 141.44
C GLY A 305 -48.32 -35.82 142.64
N GLU A 306 -47.52 -36.31 143.58
CA GLU A 306 -48.01 -37.03 144.78
C GLU A 306 -48.43 -36.10 145.94
N LEU A 307 -48.14 -34.80 145.87
CA LEU A 307 -48.51 -33.82 146.90
C LEU A 307 -49.85 -33.12 146.57
N PRO A 308 -50.75 -32.91 147.56
CA PRO A 308 -52.05 -32.28 147.34
C PRO A 308 -51.92 -30.84 146.83
N GLU A 309 -52.89 -30.40 146.03
CA GLU A 309 -52.85 -29.13 145.27
C GLU A 309 -52.80 -27.86 146.14
N GLU A 310 -53.22 -27.90 147.40
CA GLU A 310 -53.15 -26.77 148.31
C GLU A 310 -52.96 -27.28 149.75
N ILE A 311 -51.84 -26.94 150.38
CA ILE A 311 -51.60 -27.23 151.79
C ILE A 311 -52.15 -26.04 152.59
N ASP A 312 -53.35 -26.18 153.17
CA ASP A 312 -53.93 -25.17 154.07
C ASP A 312 -53.15 -25.13 155.39
N VAL A 313 -52.14 -24.26 155.42
CA VAL A 313 -51.27 -24.07 156.58
C VAL A 313 -51.88 -23.15 157.63
N THR A 314 -53.08 -22.59 157.42
CA THR A 314 -53.71 -21.64 158.33
C THR A 314 -53.86 -22.21 159.75
N ALA A 315 -54.23 -23.48 159.84
CA ALA A 315 -54.34 -24.20 161.12
C ALA A 315 -52.97 -24.41 161.80
N LEU A 316 -51.91 -24.64 161.01
CA LEU A 316 -50.55 -24.80 161.54
C LEU A 316 -50.02 -23.47 162.07
N THR A 317 -50.19 -22.37 161.34
CA THR A 317 -49.75 -21.04 161.80
C THR A 317 -50.47 -20.61 163.08
N GLU A 318 -51.76 -20.94 163.19
CA GLU A 318 -52.57 -20.61 164.38
C GLU A 318 -52.16 -21.44 165.61
N VAL A 319 -51.82 -22.72 165.42
CA VAL A 319 -51.30 -23.57 166.51
C VAL A 319 -49.90 -23.12 166.93
N ASP A 320 -49.03 -22.69 166.00
CA ASP A 320 -47.68 -22.22 166.30
C ASP A 320 -47.71 -20.96 167.18
N GLY A 321 -48.59 -20.02 166.84
CA GLY A 321 -48.82 -18.82 167.65
C GLY A 321 -49.33 -19.15 169.05
N ARG A 322 -50.29 -20.07 169.17
CA ARG A 322 -50.80 -20.49 170.49
C ARG A 322 -49.76 -21.22 171.32
N LEU A 323 -48.90 -22.01 170.69
CA LEU A 323 -47.81 -22.73 171.37
C LEU A 323 -46.76 -21.75 171.89
N THR A 324 -46.45 -20.73 171.10
CA THR A 324 -45.56 -19.63 171.48
C THR A 324 -46.08 -18.89 172.71
N ASP A 325 -47.36 -18.52 172.69
CA ASP A 325 -48.01 -17.82 173.82
C ASP A 325 -48.03 -18.68 175.09
N TYR A 326 -48.36 -19.97 174.95
CA TYR A 326 -48.43 -20.89 176.09
C TYR A 326 -47.07 -21.12 176.76
N LEU A 327 -45.99 -21.24 175.98
CA LEU A 327 -44.62 -21.35 176.49
C LEU A 327 -44.14 -20.05 177.14
N GLY A 328 -44.64 -18.89 176.71
CA GLY A 328 -44.32 -17.58 177.28
C GLY A 328 -45.00 -17.29 178.62
N ASP A 329 -46.26 -17.70 178.78
CA ASP A 329 -47.06 -17.41 179.99
C ASP A 329 -46.73 -18.31 181.19
N HIS A 330 -46.08 -19.46 180.96
CA HIS A 330 -45.73 -20.43 181.99
C HIS A 330 -44.22 -20.72 182.06
N PRO A 331 -43.39 -19.75 182.46
CA PRO A 331 -41.94 -19.94 182.56
C PRO A 331 -41.54 -20.95 183.66
N GLU A 332 -42.45 -21.19 184.60
CA GLU A 332 -42.33 -22.19 185.67
C GLU A 332 -42.17 -23.62 185.11
N LEU A 333 -42.69 -23.89 183.89
CA LEU A 333 -42.68 -25.21 183.27
C LEU A 333 -41.27 -25.72 182.94
N GLU A 334 -40.30 -24.82 182.78
CA GLU A 334 -38.91 -25.19 182.52
C GLU A 334 -38.26 -25.87 183.75
N GLU A 335 -38.59 -25.43 184.97
CA GLU A 335 -38.03 -26.01 186.21
C GLU A 335 -38.89 -27.13 186.79
N GLU A 336 -40.23 -27.03 186.70
CA GLU A 336 -41.11 -28.02 187.33
C GLU A 336 -41.35 -29.26 186.45
N GLN A 337 -41.40 -29.11 185.12
CA GLN A 337 -41.67 -30.20 184.15
C GLN A 337 -40.90 -30.03 182.83
N PRO A 338 -39.56 -30.19 182.84
CA PRO A 338 -38.69 -29.91 181.68
C PRO A 338 -38.99 -30.76 180.43
N GLU A 339 -39.44 -32.00 180.60
CA GLU A 339 -39.76 -32.90 179.48
C GLU A 339 -40.94 -32.39 178.62
N LEU A 340 -41.89 -31.68 179.22
CA LEU A 340 -43.03 -31.13 178.49
C LEU A 340 -42.63 -29.87 177.70
N TYR A 341 -41.74 -29.05 178.26
CA TYR A 341 -41.25 -27.84 177.62
C TYR A 341 -40.49 -28.16 176.33
N GLU A 342 -39.57 -29.15 176.39
CA GLU A 342 -38.78 -29.61 175.23
C GLU A 342 -39.68 -30.13 174.10
N LEU A 343 -40.69 -30.94 174.40
CA LEU A 343 -41.61 -31.47 173.40
C LEU A 343 -42.40 -30.36 172.67
N LEU A 344 -42.81 -29.32 173.42
CA LEU A 344 -43.55 -28.20 172.85
C LEU A 344 -42.64 -27.31 171.98
N THR A 345 -41.37 -27.14 172.36
CA THR A 345 -40.40 -26.40 171.52
C THR A 345 -40.03 -27.18 170.26
N ASP A 346 -39.87 -28.50 170.34
CA ASP A 346 -39.66 -29.36 169.17
C ASP A 346 -40.85 -29.35 168.22
N LEU A 347 -42.08 -29.35 168.76
CA LEU A 347 -43.29 -29.22 167.95
C LEU A 347 -43.31 -27.88 167.20
N GLN A 348 -42.89 -26.80 167.86
CA GLN A 348 -42.75 -25.47 167.24
C GLN A 348 -41.73 -25.49 166.08
N GLY A 349 -40.56 -26.09 166.30
CA GLY A 349 -39.53 -26.23 165.25
C GLY A 349 -39.98 -27.08 164.06
N ALA A 350 -40.71 -28.16 164.32
CA ALA A 350 -41.29 -29.00 163.28
C ALA A 350 -42.34 -28.26 162.44
N MET A 351 -43.17 -27.42 163.08
CA MET A 351 -44.19 -26.63 162.39
C MET A 351 -43.59 -25.51 161.53
N ALA A 352 -42.53 -24.84 162.00
CA ALA A 352 -41.80 -23.86 161.21
C ALA A 352 -41.20 -24.47 159.93
N THR A 353 -40.64 -25.67 160.03
CA THR A 353 -40.09 -26.41 158.88
C THR A 353 -41.18 -26.78 157.87
N ALA A 354 -42.36 -27.20 158.35
CA ALA A 354 -43.49 -27.52 157.48
C ALA A 354 -44.00 -26.30 156.69
N LEU A 355 -44.02 -25.12 157.31
CA LEU A 355 -44.41 -23.85 156.68
C LEU A 355 -43.41 -23.41 155.58
N GLU A 356 -42.11 -23.57 155.82
CA GLU A 356 -41.07 -23.22 154.83
C GLU A 356 -41.12 -24.14 153.61
N VAL A 357 -41.28 -25.45 153.82
CA VAL A 357 -41.40 -26.43 152.74
C VAL A 357 -42.65 -26.20 151.89
N SER A 358 -43.79 -25.85 152.51
CA SER A 358 -45.01 -25.56 151.73
C SER A 358 -44.86 -24.30 150.86
N GLY A 359 -44.15 -23.27 151.35
CA GLY A 359 -43.90 -22.04 150.60
C GLY A 359 -43.06 -22.28 149.34
N PHE A 360 -41.95 -23.01 149.48
CA PHE A 360 -41.07 -23.34 148.35
C PHE A 360 -41.77 -24.15 147.26
N VAL A 361 -42.60 -25.14 147.65
CA VAL A 361 -43.30 -26.01 146.71
C VAL A 361 -44.36 -25.24 145.90
N ASN A 362 -45.11 -24.34 146.53
CA ASN A 362 -46.12 -23.56 145.82
C ASN A 362 -45.51 -22.55 144.84
N ASP A 363 -44.40 -21.90 145.20
CA ASP A 363 -43.82 -20.83 144.38
C ASP A 363 -43.09 -21.35 143.12
N ASN A 364 -42.66 -22.62 143.07
CA ASN A 364 -41.75 -23.13 142.02
C ASN A 364 -42.38 -24.21 141.10
N ARG A 365 -43.66 -24.52 141.23
CA ARG A 365 -44.31 -25.62 140.47
C ARG A 365 -44.38 -25.35 138.96
N GLU A 366 -44.70 -24.12 138.58
CA GLU A 366 -44.92 -23.73 137.17
C GLU A 366 -43.62 -23.71 136.34
N ASP A 367 -42.51 -23.25 136.96
CA ASP A 367 -41.19 -23.20 136.31
C ASP A 367 -40.63 -24.60 136.00
N ILE A 368 -40.89 -25.58 136.86
CA ILE A 368 -40.40 -26.95 136.72
C ILE A 368 -41.09 -27.67 135.56
N ASP A 369 -42.39 -27.46 135.39
CA ASP A 369 -43.16 -28.05 134.27
C ASP A 369 -42.75 -27.46 132.90
N SER A 370 -42.42 -26.16 132.84
CA SER A 370 -41.91 -25.54 131.59
C SER A 370 -40.56 -26.11 131.18
N ALA A 371 -39.63 -26.30 132.13
CA ALA A 371 -38.32 -26.87 131.85
C ALA A 371 -38.40 -28.31 131.31
N ALA A 372 -39.39 -29.10 131.77
CA ALA A 372 -39.64 -30.44 131.27
C ALA A 372 -40.03 -30.46 129.79
N ALA A 373 -40.94 -29.57 129.41
CA ALA A 373 -41.44 -29.46 128.05
C ALA A 373 -40.36 -29.01 127.06
N GLU A 374 -39.52 -28.04 127.45
CA GLU A 374 -38.42 -27.54 126.62
C GLU A 374 -37.34 -28.60 126.40
N ALA A 375 -36.96 -29.35 127.45
CA ALA A 375 -35.99 -30.43 127.33
C ALA A 375 -36.48 -31.56 126.40
N ALA A 376 -37.77 -31.90 126.45
CA ALA A 376 -38.38 -32.87 125.54
C ALA A 376 -38.38 -32.39 124.08
N ALA A 377 -38.72 -31.12 123.84
CA ALA A 377 -38.71 -30.53 122.50
C ALA A 377 -37.29 -30.44 121.91
N LEU A 378 -36.28 -30.12 122.73
CA LEU A 378 -34.87 -30.08 122.30
C LEU A 378 -34.38 -31.49 121.92
N SER A 379 -34.70 -32.50 122.73
CA SER A 379 -34.37 -33.89 122.41
C SER A 379 -34.99 -34.34 121.10
N GLN A 380 -36.22 -33.94 120.79
CA GLN A 380 -36.88 -34.31 119.54
C GLN A 380 -36.21 -33.65 118.33
N LYS A 381 -35.83 -32.36 118.42
CA LYS A 381 -35.09 -31.66 117.36
C LYS A 381 -33.69 -32.21 117.13
N ALA A 382 -32.98 -32.61 118.18
CA ALA A 382 -31.66 -33.23 118.07
C ALA A 382 -31.72 -34.62 117.41
N VAL A 383 -32.84 -35.33 117.53
CA VAL A 383 -33.08 -36.59 116.83
C VAL A 383 -33.37 -36.34 115.34
N SER A 384 -34.27 -35.40 115.01
CA SER A 384 -34.55 -35.10 113.60
C SER A 384 -33.30 -34.59 112.86
N LEU A 385 -32.50 -33.71 113.48
CA LEU A 385 -31.25 -33.24 112.89
C LEU A 385 -30.24 -34.37 112.67
N SER A 386 -30.20 -35.35 113.56
CA SER A 386 -29.34 -36.54 113.41
C SER A 386 -29.81 -37.48 112.31
N GLU A 387 -31.12 -37.55 112.05
CA GLU A 387 -31.69 -38.36 110.97
C GLU A 387 -31.47 -37.68 109.61
N ASP A 388 -31.55 -36.35 109.55
CA ASP A 388 -31.36 -35.56 108.33
C ASP A 388 -29.87 -35.32 107.98
N LEU A 389 -28.95 -35.47 108.94
CA LEU A 389 -27.52 -35.16 108.75
C LEU A 389 -26.86 -35.93 107.58
N PRO A 390 -27.07 -37.26 107.42
CA PRO A 390 -26.49 -38.00 106.29
C PRO A 390 -26.94 -37.46 104.93
N ASP A 391 -28.22 -37.09 104.80
CA ASP A 391 -28.77 -36.51 103.58
C ASP A 391 -28.16 -35.12 103.31
N ILE A 392 -27.94 -34.31 104.35
CA ILE A 392 -27.26 -33.00 104.22
C ILE A 392 -25.80 -33.17 103.79
N VAL A 393 -25.11 -34.22 104.24
CA VAL A 393 -23.74 -34.53 103.80
C VAL A 393 -23.73 -34.91 102.33
N GLU A 394 -24.60 -35.83 101.93
CA GLU A 394 -24.72 -36.29 100.55
C GLU A 394 -25.10 -35.13 99.62
N ASP A 395 -26.10 -34.32 99.98
CA ASP A 395 -26.52 -33.13 99.21
C ASP A 395 -25.39 -32.08 99.09
N ALA A 396 -24.55 -31.92 100.11
CA ALA A 396 -23.43 -30.97 100.07
C ALA A 396 -22.25 -31.48 99.24
N GLU A 397 -21.95 -32.78 99.28
CA GLU A 397 -20.96 -33.43 98.42
C GLU A 397 -21.41 -33.42 96.94
N ASP A 398 -22.69 -33.73 96.67
CA ASP A 398 -23.27 -33.65 95.33
C ASP A 398 -23.28 -32.22 94.79
N ALA A 399 -23.59 -31.23 95.64
CA ALA A 399 -23.51 -29.82 95.27
C ALA A 399 -22.06 -29.41 94.93
N ARG A 400 -21.07 -29.96 95.63
CA ARG A 400 -19.65 -29.69 95.36
C ARG A 400 -19.24 -30.23 94.00
N GLU A 401 -19.57 -31.48 93.70
CA GLU A 401 -19.26 -32.10 92.41
C GLU A 401 -19.91 -31.33 91.26
N GLN A 402 -21.17 -30.92 91.39
CA GLN A 402 -21.87 -30.13 90.38
C GLN A 402 -21.27 -28.73 90.17
N ILE A 403 -20.81 -28.09 91.26
CA ILE A 403 -20.17 -26.77 91.18
C ILE A 403 -18.77 -26.88 90.57
N ASP A 404 -18.02 -27.95 90.84
CA ASP A 404 -16.73 -28.22 90.20
C ASP A 404 -16.88 -28.50 88.70
N GLU A 405 -17.89 -29.29 88.30
CA GLU A 405 -18.21 -29.52 86.87
C GLU A 405 -18.59 -28.20 86.18
N LEU A 406 -19.36 -27.35 86.85
CA LEU A 406 -19.69 -26.01 86.35
C LEU A 406 -18.46 -25.12 86.23
N ALA A 407 -17.53 -25.16 87.19
CA ALA A 407 -16.29 -24.40 87.16
C ALA A 407 -15.39 -24.83 85.99
N GLU A 408 -15.28 -26.14 85.75
CA GLU A 408 -14.55 -26.71 84.62
C GLU A 408 -15.20 -26.31 83.28
N GLY A 409 -16.52 -26.41 83.17
CA GLY A 409 -17.26 -25.97 81.98
C GLY A 409 -17.11 -24.47 81.68
N LEU A 410 -17.04 -23.62 82.71
CA LEU A 410 -16.76 -22.19 82.56
C LEU A 410 -15.31 -21.92 82.13
N ALA A 411 -14.35 -22.74 82.57
CA ALA A 411 -12.96 -22.65 82.14
C ALA A 411 -12.81 -23.05 80.65
N GLU A 412 -13.46 -24.14 80.22
CA GLU A 412 -13.51 -24.54 78.81
C GLU A 412 -14.18 -23.47 77.94
N LEU A 413 -15.29 -22.89 78.41
CA LEU A 413 -15.96 -21.79 77.71
C LEU A 413 -15.04 -20.56 77.56
N ALA A 414 -14.29 -20.22 78.61
CA ALA A 414 -13.35 -19.12 78.57
C ALA A 414 -12.20 -19.39 77.57
N GLU A 415 -11.66 -20.61 77.53
CA GLU A 415 -10.65 -21.00 76.55
C GLU A 415 -11.19 -21.02 75.12
N GLY A 416 -12.36 -21.63 74.89
CA GLY A 416 -13.03 -21.64 73.60
C GLY A 416 -13.31 -20.23 73.08
N THR A 417 -13.68 -19.30 73.97
CA THR A 417 -13.91 -17.90 73.61
C THR A 417 -12.61 -17.17 73.27
N ARG A 418 -11.47 -17.49 73.93
CA ARG A 418 -10.15 -16.96 73.53
C ARG A 418 -9.75 -17.46 72.14
N ASN A 419 -9.88 -18.75 71.88
CA ASN A 419 -9.59 -19.33 70.57
C ASN A 419 -10.47 -18.73 69.46
N LEU A 420 -11.75 -18.50 69.76
CA LEU A 420 -12.66 -17.80 68.83
C LEU A 420 -12.19 -16.36 68.56
N ARG A 421 -11.77 -15.62 69.59
CA ARG A 421 -11.24 -14.25 69.43
C ARG A 421 -10.00 -14.20 68.57
N ASP A 422 -9.06 -15.12 68.79
CA ASP A 422 -7.82 -15.19 68.03
C ASP A 422 -8.12 -15.52 66.56
N GLY A 423 -9.03 -16.48 66.31
CA GLY A 423 -9.51 -16.80 64.96
C GLY A 423 -10.22 -15.63 64.28
N LEU A 424 -11.05 -14.88 65.01
CA LEU A 424 -11.72 -13.67 64.51
C LEU A 424 -10.73 -12.54 64.23
N SER A 425 -9.66 -12.41 65.01
CA SER A 425 -8.59 -11.45 64.74
C SER A 425 -7.87 -11.78 63.44
N GLY A 426 -7.51 -13.06 63.23
CA GLY A 426 -6.90 -13.49 61.96
C GLY A 426 -7.85 -13.33 60.77
N ALA A 427 -9.15 -13.58 60.96
CA ALA A 427 -10.15 -13.32 59.92
C ALA A 427 -10.30 -11.83 59.61
N ALA A 428 -10.21 -10.95 60.62
CA ALA A 428 -10.26 -9.50 60.44
C ALA A 428 -9.04 -8.99 59.65
N GLU A 429 -7.85 -9.51 59.95
CA GLU A 429 -6.62 -9.23 59.19
C GLU A 429 -6.78 -9.67 57.72
N GLY A 430 -7.23 -10.90 57.48
CA GLY A 430 -7.47 -11.39 56.11
C GLY A 430 -8.55 -10.61 55.36
N ALA A 431 -9.60 -10.14 56.04
CA ALA A 431 -10.60 -9.26 55.45
C ALA A 431 -10.01 -7.88 55.07
N GLY A 432 -9.09 -7.35 55.89
CA GLY A 432 -8.37 -6.11 55.58
C GLY A 432 -7.38 -6.25 54.42
N GLU A 433 -6.70 -7.40 54.31
CA GLU A 433 -5.86 -7.71 53.15
C GLU A 433 -6.67 -7.82 51.86
N LEU A 434 -7.85 -8.47 51.93
CA LEU A 434 -8.77 -8.58 50.80
C LEU A 434 -9.26 -7.19 50.35
N ASP A 435 -9.68 -6.34 51.28
CA ASP A 435 -10.11 -4.96 51.00
C ASP A 435 -9.00 -4.15 50.31
N THR A 436 -7.77 -4.23 50.83
CA THR A 436 -6.58 -3.58 50.24
C THR A 436 -6.28 -4.11 48.83
N GLY A 437 -6.37 -5.43 48.64
CA GLY A 437 -6.17 -6.09 47.35
C GLY A 437 -7.22 -5.67 46.31
N LEU A 438 -8.48 -5.61 46.72
CA LEU A 438 -9.58 -5.12 45.88
C LEU A 438 -9.42 -3.64 45.52
N GLY A 439 -8.96 -2.80 46.46
CA GLY A 439 -8.64 -1.40 46.16
C GLY A 439 -7.50 -1.25 45.14
N THR A 440 -6.47 -2.09 45.23
CA THR A 440 -5.38 -2.12 44.23
C THR A 440 -5.88 -2.57 42.86
N LEU A 441 -6.71 -3.60 42.83
CA LEU A 441 -7.30 -4.13 41.60
C LEU A 441 -8.26 -3.11 40.95
N SER A 442 -9.06 -2.40 41.75
CA SER A 442 -9.90 -1.29 41.30
C SER A 442 -9.07 -0.19 40.64
N GLY A 443 -7.96 0.21 41.26
CA GLY A 443 -7.02 1.17 40.67
C GLY A 443 -6.47 0.71 39.32
N GLY A 444 -6.02 -0.56 39.23
CA GLY A 444 -5.52 -1.13 37.97
C GLY A 444 -6.59 -1.29 36.89
N ALA A 445 -7.85 -1.55 37.26
CA ALA A 445 -8.98 -1.55 36.33
C ALA A 445 -9.28 -0.14 35.80
N GLY A 446 -9.16 0.88 36.65
CA GLY A 446 -9.22 2.29 36.24
C GLY A 446 -8.12 2.66 35.25
N ASP A 447 -6.87 2.29 35.53
CA ASP A 447 -5.74 2.51 34.62
C ASP A 447 -5.94 1.82 33.26
N LEU A 448 -6.53 0.61 33.26
CA LEU A 448 -6.88 -0.11 32.03
C LEU A 448 -7.94 0.63 31.23
N HIS A 449 -9.00 1.11 31.89
CA HIS A 449 -10.06 1.89 31.24
C HIS A 449 -9.50 3.18 30.62
N ASP A 450 -8.67 3.92 31.35
CA ASP A 450 -8.01 5.12 30.83
C ASP A 450 -7.08 4.82 29.65
N GLY A 451 -6.36 3.69 29.70
CA GLY A 451 -5.50 3.22 28.60
C GLY A 451 -6.29 2.83 27.35
N LEU A 452 -7.47 2.23 27.51
CA LEU A 452 -8.38 1.91 26.41
C LEU A 452 -8.99 3.17 25.79
N GLY A 453 -9.31 4.19 26.59
CA GLY A 453 -9.72 5.51 26.09
C GLY A 453 -8.63 6.21 25.27
N GLN A 454 -7.36 6.09 25.68
CA GLN A 454 -6.23 6.59 24.89
C GLN A 454 -6.05 5.81 23.58
N LEU A 455 -6.23 4.48 23.61
CA LEU A 455 -6.18 3.64 22.41
C LEU A 455 -7.28 4.06 21.41
N SER A 456 -8.51 4.25 21.89
CA SER A 456 -9.64 4.74 21.09
C SER A 456 -9.32 6.07 20.42
N SER A 457 -8.79 7.03 21.18
CA SER A 457 -8.37 8.33 20.63
C SER A 457 -7.26 8.22 19.58
N GLY A 458 -6.29 7.31 19.80
CA GLY A 458 -5.21 7.06 18.84
C GLY A 458 -5.69 6.38 17.56
N THR A 459 -6.74 5.55 17.62
CA THR A 459 -7.39 4.99 16.43
C THR A 459 -8.16 6.04 15.63
N ASP A 460 -8.79 7.01 16.29
CA ASP A 460 -9.41 8.15 15.59
C ASP A 460 -8.34 8.97 14.85
N GLU A 461 -7.20 9.22 15.50
CA GLU A 461 -6.05 9.92 14.90
C GLU A 461 -5.46 9.15 13.70
N LEU A 462 -5.41 7.82 13.79
CA LEU A 462 -5.00 6.96 12.67
C LEU A 462 -6.00 7.03 11.51
N ALA A 463 -7.31 7.03 11.79
CA ALA A 463 -8.33 7.17 10.76
C ALA A 463 -8.26 8.53 10.06
N GLU A 464 -8.00 9.60 10.81
CA GLU A 464 -7.76 10.94 10.26
C GLU A 464 -6.49 10.97 9.40
N GLY A 465 -5.38 10.38 9.87
CA GLY A 465 -4.14 10.26 9.10
C GLY A 465 -4.27 9.43 7.81
N LEU A 466 -5.14 8.41 7.81
CA LEU A 466 -5.46 7.65 6.59
C LEU A 466 -6.31 8.46 5.61
N ALA A 467 -7.21 9.32 6.10
CA ALA A 467 -7.95 10.26 5.25
C ALA A 467 -7.03 11.33 4.65
N ASP A 468 -6.09 11.86 5.44
CA ASP A 468 -5.05 12.79 4.97
C ASP A 468 -4.12 12.13 3.94
N GLY A 469 -3.76 10.85 4.14
CA GLY A 469 -2.96 10.09 3.18
C GLY A 469 -3.64 9.91 1.81
N VAL A 470 -4.98 9.91 1.75
CA VAL A 470 -5.74 9.95 0.50
C VAL A 470 -5.60 11.32 -0.19
N GLU A 471 -5.45 12.40 0.57
CA GLU A 471 -5.17 13.75 0.02
C GLU A 471 -3.71 13.89 -0.45
N GLU A 472 -2.78 13.13 0.11
CA GLU A 472 -1.38 13.08 -0.34
C GLU A 472 -1.16 12.28 -1.63
N ILE A 473 -2.17 11.52 -2.10
CA ILE A 473 -2.12 10.90 -3.43
C ILE A 473 -1.88 12.01 -4.46
N PRO A 474 -0.79 11.95 -5.25
CA PRO A 474 -0.37 13.07 -6.08
C PRO A 474 -1.49 13.50 -7.02
N THR A 475 -2.10 14.65 -6.71
CA THR A 475 -2.97 15.34 -7.66
C THR A 475 -2.06 16.17 -8.55
N TYR A 476 -1.87 15.74 -9.80
CA TYR A 476 -1.18 16.56 -10.78
C TYR A 476 -1.84 17.95 -10.80
N SER A 477 -1.04 19.00 -10.65
CA SER A 477 -1.50 20.38 -10.84
C SER A 477 -2.18 20.51 -12.21
N ASP A 478 -3.11 21.45 -12.40
CA ASP A 478 -3.77 21.64 -13.70
C ASP A 478 -2.77 21.79 -14.86
N GLN A 479 -1.58 22.36 -14.60
CA GLN A 479 -0.46 22.44 -15.53
C GLN A 479 0.22 21.08 -15.74
N GLY A 480 0.54 20.34 -14.67
CA GLY A 480 1.13 19.01 -14.73
C GLY A 480 0.24 17.98 -15.43
N ARG A 481 -1.10 18.13 -15.35
CA ARG A 481 -2.07 17.32 -16.10
C ARG A 481 -2.00 17.59 -17.60
N VAL A 482 -1.80 18.85 -18.01
CA VAL A 482 -1.66 19.21 -19.42
C VAL A 482 -0.35 18.65 -19.96
N THR A 483 0.76 18.82 -19.24
CA THR A 483 2.07 18.28 -19.64
C THR A 483 2.05 16.75 -19.70
N ALA A 484 1.46 16.08 -18.70
CA ALA A 484 1.29 14.62 -18.72
C ALA A 484 0.37 14.16 -19.86
N SER A 485 -0.71 14.91 -20.16
CA SER A 485 -1.59 14.60 -21.30
C SER A 485 -0.92 14.82 -22.65
N ASP A 486 -0.04 15.82 -22.75
CA ASP A 486 0.77 16.10 -23.93
C ASP A 486 1.81 14.98 -24.15
N MET A 487 2.45 14.54 -23.07
CA MET A 487 3.34 13.38 -23.03
C MET A 487 2.63 12.07 -23.39
N MET A 488 1.40 11.86 -22.93
CA MET A 488 0.58 10.71 -23.32
C MET A 488 0.23 10.69 -24.82
N SER A 489 0.17 11.87 -25.44
CA SER A 489 -0.23 11.98 -26.83
C SER A 489 0.97 11.84 -27.78
N GLU A 490 2.11 12.42 -27.41
CA GLU A 490 3.35 12.39 -28.20
C GLU A 490 4.59 12.27 -27.27
N PRO A 491 4.86 11.08 -26.69
CA PRO A 491 5.99 10.87 -25.79
C PRO A 491 7.34 10.93 -26.53
N VAL A 492 7.33 10.57 -27.82
CA VAL A 492 8.47 10.70 -28.71
C VAL A 492 8.15 11.73 -29.78
N ARG A 493 8.96 12.79 -29.85
CA ARG A 493 8.85 13.85 -30.84
C ARG A 493 9.96 13.73 -31.86
N LEU A 494 9.65 14.03 -33.10
CA LEU A 494 10.64 14.14 -34.16
C LEU A 494 10.85 15.61 -34.45
N ASP A 495 12.00 16.14 -34.06
CA ASP A 495 12.48 17.42 -34.55
C ASP A 495 13.13 17.20 -35.91
N SER A 496 12.92 18.14 -36.82
CA SER A 496 13.41 18.01 -38.20
C SER A 496 14.08 19.28 -38.66
N GLU A 497 15.34 19.15 -39.05
CA GLU A 497 16.13 20.23 -39.65
C GLU A 497 16.41 19.90 -41.12
N VAL A 498 16.35 20.91 -41.99
CA VAL A 498 16.48 20.74 -43.43
C VAL A 498 17.54 21.69 -43.97
N ASP A 499 18.69 21.12 -44.30
CA ASP A 499 19.74 21.81 -45.01
C ASP A 499 19.33 22.08 -46.46
N ASN A 500 19.71 23.26 -46.96
CA ASN A 500 19.47 23.68 -48.34
C ASN A 500 18.00 23.57 -48.76
N GLU A 501 17.08 23.90 -47.84
CA GLU A 501 15.64 23.68 -48.02
C GLU A 501 15.09 24.31 -49.31
N VAL A 502 14.34 23.49 -50.04
CA VAL A 502 13.64 23.90 -51.25
C VAL A 502 12.15 24.14 -50.92
N PRO A 503 11.58 25.30 -51.30
CA PRO A 503 10.30 25.75 -50.74
C PRO A 503 9.06 25.01 -51.25
N ASN A 504 9.16 24.29 -52.36
CA ASN A 504 8.02 23.58 -52.94
C ASN A 504 8.43 22.43 -53.86
N TYR A 505 7.48 21.50 -54.04
CA TYR A 505 7.58 20.36 -54.94
C TYR A 505 8.06 20.72 -56.35
N GLY A 506 7.55 21.82 -56.92
CA GLY A 506 7.92 22.25 -58.27
C GLY A 506 9.40 22.61 -58.38
N THR A 507 9.96 23.26 -57.36
CA THR A 507 11.38 23.63 -57.29
C THR A 507 12.24 22.40 -57.04
N GLY A 508 11.79 21.45 -56.21
CA GLY A 508 12.47 20.16 -55.97
C GLY A 508 12.52 19.25 -57.20
N PHE A 509 11.51 19.32 -58.08
CA PHE A 509 11.46 18.55 -59.34
C PHE A 509 12.08 19.24 -60.55
N ALA A 510 12.26 20.57 -60.52
CA ALA A 510 12.86 21.32 -61.63
C ALA A 510 14.23 20.76 -62.07
N PRO A 511 15.12 20.31 -61.15
CA PRO A 511 16.37 19.65 -61.50
C PRO A 511 16.26 18.48 -62.45
N PHE A 512 15.15 17.74 -62.45
CA PHE A 512 14.92 16.66 -63.40
C PHE A 512 14.40 17.16 -64.75
N PHE A 513 13.36 17.99 -64.73
CA PHE A 513 12.66 18.40 -65.96
C PHE A 513 13.44 19.42 -66.80
N VAL A 514 14.26 20.26 -66.16
CA VAL A 514 15.05 21.30 -66.85
C VAL A 514 16.06 20.67 -67.81
N PRO A 515 17.03 19.83 -67.36
CA PRO A 515 17.93 19.12 -68.27
C PRO A 515 17.20 18.23 -69.28
N LEU A 516 16.13 17.53 -68.85
CA LEU A 516 15.33 16.68 -69.74
C LEU A 516 14.77 17.48 -70.94
N SER A 517 14.23 18.67 -70.67
CA SER A 517 13.70 19.56 -71.71
C SER A 517 14.77 20.05 -72.68
N LEU A 518 16.02 20.25 -72.22
CA LEU A 518 17.14 20.66 -73.06
C LEU A 518 17.57 19.54 -74.02
N TRP A 519 17.56 18.27 -73.56
CA TRP A 519 17.83 17.13 -74.42
C TRP A 519 16.75 16.99 -75.49
N VAL A 520 15.48 17.03 -75.09
CA VAL A 520 14.33 16.97 -76.02
C VAL A 520 14.38 18.13 -77.01
N GLY A 521 14.72 19.33 -76.54
CA GLY A 521 14.94 20.52 -77.37
C GLY A 521 16.01 20.31 -78.44
N ALA A 522 17.19 19.80 -78.05
CA ALA A 522 18.25 19.45 -78.98
C ALA A 522 17.79 18.41 -80.03
N MET A 523 17.00 17.42 -79.62
CA MET A 523 16.43 16.42 -80.54
C MET A 523 15.44 17.05 -81.53
N MET A 524 14.55 17.91 -81.05
CA MET A 524 13.56 18.63 -81.88
C MET A 524 14.23 19.54 -82.90
N VAL A 525 15.30 20.24 -82.50
CA VAL A 525 16.07 21.10 -83.40
C VAL A 525 16.65 20.29 -84.57
N PHE A 526 17.23 19.10 -84.34
CA PHE A 526 17.74 18.24 -85.42
C PHE A 526 16.68 17.39 -86.12
N MET A 527 15.45 17.40 -85.62
CA MET A 527 14.29 16.87 -86.34
C MET A 527 13.88 17.82 -87.47
N VAL A 528 13.94 19.14 -87.22
CA VAL A 528 13.61 20.21 -88.16
C VAL A 528 14.80 20.61 -89.04
N LEU A 529 15.96 20.85 -88.43
CA LEU A 529 17.17 21.29 -89.11
C LEU A 529 18.09 20.10 -89.44
N PRO A 530 18.72 20.08 -90.63
CA PRO A 530 19.68 19.04 -90.94
C PRO A 530 20.96 19.21 -90.12
N ALA A 531 21.47 18.12 -89.54
CA ALA A 531 22.68 18.14 -88.69
C ALA A 531 23.95 18.60 -89.42
N LEU A 532 23.97 18.46 -90.75
CA LEU A 532 24.98 19.01 -91.66
C LEU A 532 24.29 19.51 -92.92
N SER A 533 24.71 20.66 -93.45
CA SER A 533 24.22 21.11 -94.75
C SER A 533 24.99 20.41 -95.88
N SER A 534 24.26 19.91 -96.88
CA SER A 534 24.88 19.27 -98.06
C SER A 534 25.82 20.22 -98.80
N ARG A 535 25.51 21.53 -98.77
CA ARG A 535 26.34 22.59 -99.35
C ARG A 535 27.67 22.76 -98.62
N ALA A 536 27.70 22.67 -97.28
CA ALA A 536 28.94 22.80 -96.52
C ALA A 536 29.86 21.58 -96.69
N LEU A 537 29.30 20.37 -96.85
CA LEU A 537 30.09 19.16 -97.13
C LEU A 537 30.84 19.23 -98.48
N ALA A 538 30.25 19.89 -99.47
CA ALA A 538 30.84 20.11 -100.80
C ALA A 538 31.80 21.32 -100.86
N SER A 539 31.98 22.07 -99.77
CA SER A 539 32.85 23.25 -99.73
C SER A 539 34.34 22.89 -99.58
N SER A 540 35.23 23.85 -99.85
CA SER A 540 36.69 23.74 -99.62
C SER A 540 37.12 24.04 -98.18
N ALA A 541 36.18 24.39 -97.29
CA ALA A 541 36.50 24.72 -95.90
C ALA A 541 37.10 23.51 -95.14
N ALA A 542 37.89 23.76 -94.10
CA ALA A 542 38.43 22.69 -93.26
C ALA A 542 37.31 21.88 -92.59
N SER A 543 37.49 20.56 -92.43
CA SER A 543 36.44 19.65 -91.93
C SER A 543 35.90 20.01 -90.54
N TRP A 544 36.73 20.61 -89.69
CA TRP A 544 36.31 21.10 -88.37
C TRP A 544 35.38 22.32 -88.48
N ARG A 545 35.61 23.23 -89.43
CA ARG A 545 34.73 24.39 -89.71
C ARG A 545 33.39 23.95 -90.28
N VAL A 546 33.38 22.91 -91.11
CA VAL A 546 32.14 22.30 -91.65
C VAL A 546 31.33 21.66 -90.53
N ALA A 547 31.98 20.90 -89.64
CA ALA A 547 31.32 20.32 -88.46
C ALA A 547 30.72 21.40 -87.53
N LEU A 548 31.46 22.50 -87.32
CA LEU A 548 31.00 23.64 -86.52
C LEU A 548 29.83 24.38 -87.17
N SER A 549 29.82 24.52 -88.50
CA SER A 549 28.76 25.23 -89.23
C SER A 549 27.37 24.59 -89.03
N GLY A 550 27.29 23.27 -88.87
CA GLY A 550 26.05 22.56 -88.58
C GLY A 550 25.57 22.68 -87.13
N ARG A 551 26.38 23.30 -86.25
CA ARG A 551 26.10 23.42 -84.81
C ARG A 551 25.67 24.82 -84.37
N ILE A 552 26.16 25.87 -85.03
CA ILE A 552 25.94 27.27 -84.59
C ILE A 552 24.45 27.59 -84.43
N VAL A 553 23.63 27.28 -85.43
CA VAL A 553 22.19 27.58 -85.37
C VAL A 553 21.49 26.75 -84.28
N PRO A 554 21.68 25.41 -84.21
CA PRO A 554 21.15 24.62 -83.09
C PRO A 554 21.58 25.11 -81.71
N LEU A 555 22.84 25.54 -81.56
CA LEU A 555 23.38 26.04 -80.30
C LEU A 555 22.70 27.34 -79.87
N ILE A 556 22.52 28.29 -80.81
CA ILE A 556 21.81 29.55 -80.53
C ILE A 556 20.37 29.27 -80.12
N LEU A 557 19.68 28.35 -80.82
CA LEU A 557 18.32 27.95 -80.45
C LEU A 557 18.28 27.28 -79.08
N GLY A 558 19.25 26.42 -78.75
CA GLY A 558 19.37 25.80 -77.44
C GLY A 558 19.60 26.82 -76.31
N TRP A 559 20.46 27.81 -76.53
CA TRP A 559 20.70 28.89 -75.57
C TRP A 559 19.49 29.83 -75.44
N ALA A 560 18.80 30.12 -76.54
CA ALA A 560 17.53 30.84 -76.50
C ALA A 560 16.47 30.06 -75.71
N GLN A 561 16.41 28.73 -75.88
CA GLN A 561 15.54 27.86 -75.07
C GLN A 561 15.89 27.95 -73.58
N VAL A 562 17.17 27.92 -73.20
CA VAL A 562 17.60 28.10 -71.80
C VAL A 562 17.13 29.45 -71.27
N ALA A 563 17.33 30.55 -72.01
CA ALA A 563 16.92 31.88 -71.59
C ALA A 563 15.40 32.01 -71.41
N VAL A 564 14.62 31.51 -72.37
CA VAL A 564 13.14 31.51 -72.30
C VAL A 564 12.66 30.67 -71.13
N MET A 565 13.18 29.45 -70.99
CA MET A 565 12.82 28.53 -69.92
C MET A 565 13.13 29.15 -68.54
N LEU A 566 14.36 29.62 -68.30
CA LEU A 566 14.72 30.25 -67.03
C LEU A 566 13.88 31.49 -66.72
N THR A 567 13.55 32.29 -67.73
CA THR A 567 12.66 33.45 -67.54
C THR A 567 11.28 33.02 -67.07
N VAL A 568 10.71 31.97 -67.68
CA VAL A 568 9.41 31.42 -67.27
C VAL A 568 9.49 30.79 -65.88
N LEU A 569 10.51 29.99 -65.60
CA LEU A 569 10.68 29.35 -64.30
C LEU A 569 10.84 30.39 -63.18
N ARG A 570 11.62 31.44 -63.41
CA ARG A 570 11.83 32.51 -62.43
C ARG A 570 10.60 33.40 -62.26
N LEU A 571 10.00 33.90 -63.34
CA LEU A 571 8.95 34.91 -63.27
C LEU A 571 7.54 34.33 -63.08
N ALA A 572 7.25 33.16 -63.66
CA ALA A 572 5.92 32.56 -63.61
C ALA A 572 5.79 31.49 -62.51
N LEU A 573 6.86 30.75 -62.22
CA LEU A 573 6.85 29.67 -61.22
C LEU A 573 7.64 30.00 -59.95
N GLY A 574 8.34 31.13 -59.89
CA GLY A 574 9.05 31.59 -58.70
C GLY A 574 10.28 30.76 -58.34
N LEU A 575 10.93 30.10 -59.31
CA LEU A 575 12.18 29.36 -59.06
C LEU A 575 13.27 30.34 -58.62
N ASP A 576 13.79 30.14 -57.42
CA ASP A 576 14.96 30.83 -56.91
C ASP A 576 16.20 29.92 -56.93
N SER A 577 17.38 30.52 -56.97
CA SER A 577 18.66 29.81 -56.98
C SER A 577 19.70 30.63 -56.24
N GLN A 578 20.46 29.96 -55.38
CA GLN A 578 21.54 30.60 -54.63
C GLN A 578 22.62 31.21 -55.56
N ASN A 579 22.89 30.56 -56.70
CA ASN A 579 23.98 30.92 -57.60
C ASN A 579 23.51 31.06 -59.06
N TRP A 580 22.74 32.11 -59.35
CA TRP A 580 22.18 32.39 -60.68
C TRP A 580 23.21 32.39 -61.83
N LEU A 581 24.41 32.91 -61.61
CA LEU A 581 25.43 32.99 -62.66
C LEU A 581 25.97 31.59 -63.02
N LEU A 582 26.27 30.77 -62.01
CA LEU A 582 26.72 29.39 -62.22
C LEU A 582 25.61 28.53 -62.83
N LEU A 583 24.37 28.71 -62.38
CA LEU A 583 23.19 28.06 -62.94
C LEU A 583 23.04 28.32 -64.44
N ILE A 584 23.10 29.60 -64.85
CA ILE A 584 23.01 29.96 -66.27
C ILE A 584 24.19 29.38 -67.05
N ALA A 585 25.41 29.52 -66.54
CA ALA A 585 26.60 28.98 -67.20
C ALA A 585 26.52 27.46 -67.39
N PHE A 586 26.08 26.73 -66.36
CA PHE A 586 25.89 25.28 -66.40
C PHE A 586 24.84 24.88 -67.42
N LEU A 587 23.67 25.52 -67.43
CA LEU A 587 22.60 25.18 -68.38
C LEU A 587 22.96 25.49 -69.84
N LEU A 588 23.72 26.55 -70.09
CA LEU A 588 24.26 26.85 -71.42
C LEU A 588 25.28 25.79 -71.87
N LEU A 589 26.12 25.30 -70.96
CA LEU A 589 27.06 24.21 -71.21
C LEU A 589 26.33 22.88 -71.46
N THR A 590 25.33 22.55 -70.65
CA THR A 590 24.48 21.36 -70.77
C THR A 590 23.73 21.36 -72.10
N SER A 591 23.13 22.49 -72.49
CA SER A 591 22.49 22.67 -73.79
C SER A 591 23.48 22.44 -74.95
N ALA A 592 24.71 22.95 -74.83
CA ALA A 592 25.75 22.76 -75.83
C ALA A 592 26.20 21.29 -75.93
N ALA A 593 26.39 20.61 -74.80
CA ALA A 593 26.80 19.22 -74.71
C ALA A 593 25.74 18.28 -75.31
N PHE A 594 24.47 18.47 -74.95
CA PHE A 594 23.35 17.72 -75.53
C PHE A 594 23.23 17.96 -77.03
N THR A 595 23.32 19.21 -77.48
CA THR A 595 23.31 19.56 -78.91
C THR A 595 24.46 18.89 -79.66
N ALA A 596 25.69 18.90 -79.12
CA ALA A 596 26.84 18.25 -79.75
C ALA A 596 26.68 16.72 -79.82
N THR A 597 26.13 16.12 -78.77
CA THR A 597 25.85 14.68 -78.69
C THR A 597 24.81 14.26 -79.73
N VAL A 598 23.66 14.92 -79.76
CA VAL A 598 22.59 14.63 -80.72
C VAL A 598 23.05 14.90 -82.16
N GLN A 599 23.85 15.96 -82.38
CA GLN A 599 24.46 16.22 -83.68
C GLN A 599 25.35 15.06 -84.12
N TYR A 600 26.25 14.59 -83.25
CA TYR A 600 27.14 13.47 -83.57
C TYR A 600 26.36 12.23 -83.97
N LEU A 601 25.34 11.85 -83.19
CA LEU A 601 24.51 10.68 -83.47
C LEU A 601 23.81 10.79 -84.83
N ASN A 602 23.23 11.96 -85.12
CA ASN A 602 22.57 12.22 -86.41
C ASN A 602 23.57 12.25 -87.59
N VAL A 603 24.78 12.76 -87.39
CA VAL A 603 25.83 12.75 -88.41
C VAL A 603 26.34 11.33 -88.65
N LYS A 604 26.55 10.54 -87.60
CA LYS A 604 27.10 9.19 -87.70
C LYS A 604 26.11 8.20 -88.30
N PHE A 605 24.85 8.23 -87.86
CA PHE A 605 23.84 7.21 -88.16
C PHE A 605 22.70 7.71 -89.06
N ASN A 606 22.73 8.96 -89.54
CA ASN A 606 21.69 9.58 -90.37
C ASN A 606 20.29 9.44 -89.70
N ALA A 607 19.27 8.95 -90.43
CA ALA A 607 17.91 8.80 -89.90
C ALA A 607 17.83 7.89 -88.66
N ALA A 608 18.71 6.87 -88.56
CA ALA A 608 18.79 6.01 -87.38
C ALA A 608 19.35 6.74 -86.15
N GLY A 609 20.13 7.81 -86.34
CA GLY A 609 20.69 8.61 -85.24
C GLY A 609 19.64 9.21 -84.33
N ARG A 610 18.46 9.55 -84.88
CA ARG A 610 17.31 10.03 -84.10
C ARG A 610 16.78 8.95 -83.15
N VAL A 611 16.71 7.71 -83.63
CA VAL A 611 16.28 6.56 -82.81
C VAL A 611 17.31 6.28 -81.73
N VAL A 612 18.61 6.32 -82.05
CA VAL A 612 19.67 6.12 -81.04
C VAL A 612 19.63 7.23 -79.98
N ALA A 613 19.43 8.49 -80.37
CA ALA A 613 19.28 9.60 -79.43
C ALA A 613 18.04 9.44 -78.52
N LEU A 614 16.95 8.87 -79.05
CA LEU A 614 15.77 8.55 -78.27
C LEU A 614 16.01 7.38 -77.30
N VAL A 615 16.64 6.29 -77.74
CA VAL A 615 16.99 5.16 -76.85
C VAL A 615 17.93 5.63 -75.73
N LEU A 616 18.91 6.46 -76.07
CA LEU A 616 19.81 7.08 -75.09
C LEU A 616 19.05 8.03 -74.14
N LEU A 617 18.00 8.71 -74.58
CA LEU A 617 17.13 9.49 -73.71
C LEU A 617 16.39 8.59 -72.72
N VAL A 618 15.81 7.49 -73.17
CA VAL A 618 15.10 6.54 -72.30
C VAL A 618 16.03 5.96 -71.24
N LEU A 619 17.23 5.53 -71.64
CA LEU A 619 18.24 5.01 -70.73
C LEU A 619 18.68 6.04 -69.68
N GLN A 620 18.82 7.31 -70.10
CA GLN A 620 19.17 8.40 -69.20
C GLN A 620 18.05 8.74 -68.24
N LEU A 621 16.80 8.72 -68.69
CA LEU A 621 15.64 9.04 -67.87
C LEU A 621 15.54 8.12 -66.64
N THR A 622 15.84 6.83 -66.81
CA THR A 622 15.80 5.81 -65.76
C THR A 622 17.04 5.81 -64.87
N SER A 623 18.14 6.43 -65.31
CA SER A 623 19.43 6.40 -64.58
C SER A 623 19.84 7.75 -64.00
N ALA A 624 18.99 8.79 -64.14
CA ALA A 624 19.33 10.14 -63.71
C ALA A 624 19.01 10.42 -62.23
N GLY A 625 18.36 9.48 -61.51
CA GLY A 625 18.00 9.64 -60.10
C GLY A 625 17.09 10.85 -59.85
N GLY A 626 16.24 11.21 -60.81
CA GLY A 626 15.49 12.46 -60.83
C GLY A 626 14.15 12.44 -60.08
N THR A 627 13.41 11.33 -60.20
CA THR A 627 12.10 11.11 -59.58
C THR A 627 12.19 10.39 -58.24
N TYR A 628 13.16 9.49 -58.11
CA TYR A 628 13.53 8.77 -56.89
C TYR A 628 15.06 8.78 -56.80
N PRO A 629 15.64 8.58 -55.61
CA PRO A 629 17.07 8.32 -55.45
C PRO A 629 17.54 7.22 -56.39
N ILE A 630 18.80 7.26 -56.82
CA ILE A 630 19.28 6.27 -57.78
C ILE A 630 19.46 4.90 -57.11
N GLU A 631 19.70 4.89 -55.81
CA GLU A 631 19.88 3.75 -54.91
C GLU A 631 18.64 2.85 -54.86
N THR A 632 17.44 3.44 -54.99
CA THR A 632 16.18 2.67 -55.05
C THR A 632 15.92 2.08 -56.44
N SER A 633 16.78 2.31 -57.43
CA SER A 633 16.68 1.70 -58.76
C SER A 633 17.49 0.40 -58.86
N PRO A 634 17.22 -0.51 -59.83
CA PRO A 634 18.08 -1.67 -60.07
C PRO A 634 19.56 -1.33 -60.28
N ALA A 635 20.46 -2.18 -59.77
CA ALA A 635 21.92 -2.00 -59.83
C ALA A 635 22.49 -1.67 -61.23
N PHE A 636 21.83 -2.14 -62.30
CA PHE A 636 22.19 -1.75 -63.66
C PHE A 636 22.10 -0.23 -63.90
N PHE A 637 21.01 0.41 -63.46
CA PHE A 637 20.80 1.85 -63.64
C PHE A 637 21.71 2.68 -62.73
N GLN A 638 21.93 2.21 -61.50
CA GLN A 638 22.93 2.77 -60.59
C GLN A 638 24.33 2.79 -61.22
N ALA A 639 24.75 1.67 -61.80
CA ALA A 639 26.10 1.53 -62.37
C ALA A 639 26.34 2.41 -63.60
N ILE A 640 25.31 2.69 -64.40
CA ILE A 640 25.45 3.49 -65.65
C ILE A 640 25.18 4.98 -65.45
N GLY A 641 24.39 5.36 -64.45
CA GLY A 641 23.97 6.74 -64.17
C GLY A 641 25.13 7.74 -64.17
N PRO A 642 26.20 7.51 -63.38
CA PRO A 642 27.34 8.42 -63.28
C PRO A 642 28.10 8.69 -64.59
N TYR A 643 27.92 7.86 -65.62
CA TYR A 643 28.57 8.07 -66.93
C TYR A 643 27.72 8.90 -67.89
N LEU A 644 26.45 9.11 -67.57
CA LEU A 644 25.47 9.74 -68.43
C LEU A 644 25.34 11.24 -68.13
N PRO A 645 25.20 12.11 -69.15
CA PRO A 645 25.23 13.54 -68.93
C PRO A 645 23.94 14.06 -68.31
N LEU A 646 22.80 13.36 -68.46
CA LEU A 646 21.57 13.74 -67.78
C LEU A 646 21.69 13.62 -66.26
N HIS A 647 22.34 12.58 -65.73
CA HIS A 647 22.56 12.39 -64.29
C HIS A 647 23.25 13.61 -63.68
N TRP A 648 24.41 14.01 -64.21
CA TRP A 648 25.12 15.22 -63.77
C TRP A 648 24.34 16.52 -64.03
N GLY A 649 23.51 16.54 -65.07
CA GLY A 649 22.57 17.63 -65.33
C GLY A 649 21.58 17.81 -64.19
N VAL A 650 21.03 16.71 -63.65
CA VAL A 650 20.11 16.71 -62.51
C VAL A 650 20.84 17.06 -61.23
N THR A 651 21.94 16.38 -60.92
CA THR A 651 22.70 16.57 -59.66
C THR A 651 23.18 18.00 -59.49
N ALA A 652 23.84 18.58 -60.50
CA ALA A 652 24.31 19.95 -60.42
C ALA A 652 23.18 20.97 -60.33
N MET A 653 22.06 20.71 -61.02
CA MET A 653 20.90 21.58 -60.94
C MET A 653 20.28 21.56 -59.54
N ARG A 654 20.26 20.42 -58.84
CA ARG A 654 19.83 20.37 -57.42
C ARG A 654 20.72 21.23 -56.54
N HIS A 655 22.04 21.08 -56.65
CA HIS A 655 23.00 21.80 -55.82
C HIS A 655 23.01 23.31 -56.13
N LEU A 656 22.85 23.71 -57.40
CA LEU A 656 22.78 25.11 -57.81
C LEU A 656 21.46 25.79 -57.41
N VAL A 657 20.36 25.05 -57.32
CA VAL A 657 19.05 25.55 -56.88
C VAL A 657 18.97 25.59 -55.35
N GLY A 658 19.22 24.46 -54.68
CA GLY A 658 19.11 24.32 -53.23
C GLY A 658 20.26 24.93 -52.42
N GLY A 659 21.49 24.93 -52.95
CA GLY A 659 22.68 25.46 -52.26
C GLY A 659 23.72 24.44 -51.79
N GLY A 660 23.66 23.19 -52.26
CA GLY A 660 24.57 22.11 -51.82
C GLY A 660 26.04 22.24 -52.26
N ASP A 661 26.84 21.20 -52.01
CA ASP A 661 28.29 21.18 -52.24
C ASP A 661 28.74 21.64 -53.65
N MET A 662 29.59 22.65 -53.68
CA MET A 662 30.16 23.21 -54.91
C MET A 662 31.19 22.28 -55.59
N THR A 663 31.74 21.31 -54.87
CA THR A 663 32.65 20.29 -55.42
C THR A 663 31.91 19.40 -56.41
N VAL A 664 30.72 18.94 -56.05
CA VAL A 664 29.82 18.17 -56.93
C VAL A 664 29.46 18.97 -58.18
N VAL A 665 29.16 20.26 -58.02
CA VAL A 665 28.90 21.18 -59.14
C VAL A 665 30.12 21.27 -60.07
N ALA A 666 31.33 21.44 -59.53
CA ALA A 666 32.55 21.52 -60.32
C ALA A 666 32.83 20.21 -61.11
N GLN A 667 32.60 19.05 -60.49
CA GLN A 667 32.68 17.75 -61.17
C GLN A 667 31.68 17.67 -62.32
N ALA A 668 30.44 18.11 -62.11
CA ALA A 668 29.41 18.14 -63.14
C ALA A 668 29.79 19.04 -64.33
N PHE A 669 30.38 20.22 -64.09
CA PHE A 669 30.94 21.07 -65.14
C PHE A 669 32.00 20.33 -65.95
N GLY A 670 32.90 19.60 -65.28
CA GLY A 670 33.93 18.78 -65.91
C GLY A 670 33.35 17.69 -66.81
N VAL A 671 32.39 16.91 -66.30
CA VAL A 671 31.72 15.85 -67.07
C VAL A 671 30.93 16.42 -68.24
N MET A 672 30.21 17.53 -68.04
CA MET A 672 29.45 18.17 -69.11
C MET A 672 30.36 18.76 -70.20
N ALA A 673 31.53 19.29 -69.83
CA ALA A 673 32.55 19.72 -70.79
C ALA A 673 33.10 18.54 -71.62
N LEU A 674 33.30 17.37 -71.02
CA LEU A 674 33.66 16.15 -71.76
C LEU A 674 32.56 15.74 -72.75
N TRP A 675 31.30 15.79 -72.33
CA TRP A 675 30.13 15.54 -73.19
C TRP A 675 29.88 16.60 -74.26
N LEU A 676 30.55 17.75 -74.19
CA LEU A 676 30.64 18.72 -75.28
C LEU A 676 31.81 18.40 -76.23
N VAL A 677 33.02 18.23 -75.68
CA VAL A 677 34.26 18.12 -76.46
C VAL A 677 34.34 16.78 -77.19
N VAL A 678 34.01 15.66 -76.55
CA VAL A 678 34.14 14.33 -77.16
C VAL A 678 33.20 14.17 -78.36
N PRO A 679 31.88 14.42 -78.26
CA PRO A 679 31.00 14.37 -79.43
C PRO A 679 31.36 15.40 -80.50
N MET A 680 31.93 16.55 -80.11
CA MET A 680 32.44 17.53 -81.06
C MET A 680 33.58 16.96 -81.92
N LEU A 681 34.59 16.36 -81.29
CA LEU A 681 35.72 15.73 -81.98
C LEU A 681 35.27 14.55 -82.83
N LEU A 682 34.33 13.74 -82.33
CA LEU A 682 33.76 12.63 -83.07
C LEU A 682 32.94 13.10 -84.28
N THR A 683 32.22 14.21 -84.17
CA THR A 683 31.51 14.85 -85.30
C THR A 683 32.50 15.34 -86.34
N TRP A 684 33.59 16.00 -85.93
CA TRP A 684 34.65 16.42 -86.84
C TRP A 684 35.25 15.22 -87.59
N ARG A 685 35.58 14.14 -86.89
CA ARG A 685 36.08 12.89 -87.50
C ARG A 685 35.06 12.28 -88.45
N ALA A 686 33.77 12.28 -88.10
CA ALA A 686 32.71 11.76 -88.96
C ALA A 686 32.55 12.60 -90.24
N VAL A 687 32.66 13.94 -90.14
CA VAL A 687 32.65 14.84 -91.29
C VAL A 687 33.86 14.61 -92.19
N ALA A 688 35.07 14.46 -91.62
CA ALA A 688 36.28 14.17 -92.40
C ALA A 688 36.11 12.88 -93.23
N LYS A 689 35.62 11.80 -92.61
CA LYS A 689 35.31 10.54 -93.32
C LYS A 689 34.24 10.69 -94.38
N LYS A 690 33.20 11.50 -94.15
CA LYS A 690 32.12 11.73 -95.14
C LYS A 690 32.56 12.57 -96.34
N ARG A 691 33.71 13.24 -96.28
CA ARG A 691 34.28 14.03 -97.39
C ARG A 691 35.26 13.24 -98.27
N GLU A 692 35.68 12.06 -97.83
CA GLU A 692 36.46 11.13 -98.63
C GLU A 692 35.52 10.34 -99.55
N TRP A 693 35.67 10.53 -100.86
CA TRP A 693 34.87 9.80 -101.86
C TRP A 693 35.41 8.38 -101.99
N THR A 694 34.60 7.40 -101.63
CA THR A 694 34.92 5.97 -101.78
C THR A 694 34.23 5.39 -103.01
N MET A 695 34.71 4.26 -103.53
CA MET A 695 34.10 3.61 -104.70
C MET A 695 32.62 3.24 -104.46
N SER A 696 32.24 2.99 -103.20
CA SER A 696 30.86 2.74 -102.78
C SER A 696 29.96 3.98 -102.76
N THR A 697 30.52 5.20 -102.77
CA THR A 697 29.74 6.45 -102.89
C THR A 697 29.53 6.86 -104.36
N LEU A 698 30.44 6.46 -105.26
CA LEU A 698 30.36 6.72 -106.70
C LEU A 698 29.43 5.74 -107.45
N TYR A 699 29.31 4.50 -106.96
CA TYR A 699 28.30 3.54 -107.41
C TYR A 699 27.28 3.28 -106.28
N PRO A 700 26.17 4.04 -106.20
CA PRO A 700 25.08 3.65 -105.33
C PRO A 700 24.54 2.30 -105.81
N ALA A 701 24.63 1.27 -104.96
CA ALA A 701 23.95 0.01 -105.21
C ALA A 701 22.48 0.33 -105.51
N LEU A 702 22.02 -0.13 -106.68
CA LEU A 702 20.76 0.17 -107.34
C LEU A 702 19.60 0.47 -106.37
N LYS A 703 18.97 1.64 -106.54
CA LYS A 703 17.62 1.94 -106.04
C LYS A 703 16.67 0.83 -106.51
N ILE A 704 16.02 0.15 -105.56
CA ILE A 704 14.73 -0.52 -105.74
C ILE A 704 13.79 0.08 -104.69
#